data_AF-A0A2G4GPP2-F1
#
_entry.id   AF-A0A2G4GPP2-F1
#
_cell.length_a   1.000
_cell.length_b   1.000
_cell.length_c   1.000
_cell.angle_alpha   90.00
_cell.angle_beta   90.00
_cell.angle_gamma   90.00
#
_symmetry.space_group_name_H-M   'P 1'
#
loop_
_entity.id
_entity.type
_entity.pdbx_description
1 polymer ?
#
loop_
_entity_poly.entity_id
_entity_poly.type
_entity_poly.pdbx_seq_one_letter_code
_entity_poly.pdbx_strand_id
1 'polypeptide(L)'
;MSGAHLDPVETVKKYFGIDGSAEQLNGERDLNYRITSTVDGAAQDFVLKIHQPGQRDWLSLQDRALTSLAQLAPRLPIPVQALGGETSVDIPGGRTARLLTWVDGIAWAEAETTSNDLRELGIILARIDKELAKMEITEPVEEILTREFMWNMMQAGRLSQHVHRIMDENLRNVVMEVLEDFREVQLPKLALLPRQMIHNDANDYNIFVSDHRIGVIDFGDIVLGSKVIGLAVAASYAGIGYDDPVKAILPLVRGYHITSPLSPLELELLLPLTKVRLAMSVVNAAVQSAADPANEYLNISQGVIPALLTKLHATDFNHSHFRFRDACGYEGNPHSRAVRQYLSTVARRADVVCPPFKDHKYIYLDWSVENTSIPRWSEDIANLMASKGADVAIGHYCENRNVYQGDAYNTESAGARTIHLGVDLFLPAGSPVYSALDGVVDAFNDNNTPLDYGPVILLRHETTEGIPFWTLYGHLSRESLPKLSIGMKINAGDQIATIGQEHENVGWPPHTHFQLLTDLCGMGLDVYGVAPKDEISLWRSISPNPNLALGIASGTDAHAHLSTDVIREARTTVLSRNLSLNFRTPIEIVRGEGAYLYDVNGKAYLDLVNNVAHVGHGHPRVVAAGATQMATLNTNTRYLHQNIIDYARALTSTLPDPLSVVFFVNSGSEANDLAIRIVQAHTKARGFIALNHAYHGHTASVVEISPYKFLGKGGQGAPEHVRVANLPDPFRGVHKGEAAGSQYAADFAATLADLNQPLAAFISEGIVSTAGQIVLADGFLKNAYAQVRAAGGLTIADEVQIGLGRVGSKFWGFELHDVVPDIVTMGKPLGNGHPLAAVVTTPEVAASFHTGMEYFNTFGGNPVSAAIGLAVLEVVQDGHLQANAINMGKYLTDGVRDMSKRHSIIGDVRGSGLFIGVELMRDEKTPATEEMGDLIEYAKDRGVFLSCDGPDNNVLKIKPPMVLTTKDIDLFLNIFDEGLSAVKR
;
A
#
# COMPACT_ATOMS: atom_id res chain seq x y z
N MET A 1 3.31 -44.81 44.44
CA MET A 1 2.45 -44.13 45.43
C MET A 1 1.20 -43.67 44.70
N SER A 2 0.03 -43.91 45.29
CA SER A 2 -1.30 -43.69 44.72
C SER A 2 -1.45 -42.32 44.07
N GLY A 3 -1.77 -42.30 42.77
CA GLY A 3 -2.10 -41.07 42.05
C GLY A 3 -3.33 -40.43 42.65
N ALA A 4 -3.18 -39.24 43.24
CA ALA A 4 -4.31 -38.38 43.49
C ALA A 4 -4.93 -38.06 42.13
N HIS A 5 -6.18 -38.46 41.91
CA HIS A 5 -6.96 -38.00 40.77
C HIS A 5 -7.05 -36.47 40.90
N LEU A 6 -6.34 -35.73 40.05
CA LEU A 6 -6.40 -34.27 40.02
C LEU A 6 -7.68 -33.88 39.30
N ASP A 7 -8.64 -33.32 40.03
CA ASP A 7 -9.86 -32.77 39.44
C ASP A 7 -9.56 -31.35 38.87
N PRO A 8 -9.69 -31.14 37.55
CA PRO A 8 -9.41 -29.86 36.93
C PRO A 8 -10.37 -28.73 37.39
N VAL A 9 -11.63 -29.05 37.68
CA VAL A 9 -12.62 -28.07 38.16
C VAL A 9 -12.29 -27.63 39.58
N GLU A 10 -11.99 -28.58 40.47
CA GLU A 10 -11.56 -28.25 41.84
C GLU A 10 -10.26 -27.44 41.85
N THR A 11 -9.32 -27.77 40.95
CA THR A 11 -8.04 -27.06 40.83
C THR A 11 -8.27 -25.60 40.44
N VAL A 12 -9.07 -25.34 39.41
CA VAL A 12 -9.33 -23.97 38.95
C VAL A 12 -10.11 -23.17 40.00
N LYS A 13 -11.13 -23.76 40.61
CA LYS A 13 -11.90 -23.12 41.68
C LYS A 13 -11.06 -22.78 42.89
N LYS A 14 -10.21 -23.71 43.33
CA LYS A 14 -9.38 -23.54 44.53
C LYS A 14 -8.27 -22.52 44.36
N TYR A 15 -7.59 -22.53 43.21
CA TYR A 15 -6.38 -21.73 43.03
C TYR A 15 -6.61 -20.44 42.23
N PHE A 16 -7.62 -20.40 41.35
CA PHE A 16 -7.91 -19.25 40.48
C PHE A 16 -9.28 -18.62 40.75
N GLY A 17 -10.10 -19.21 41.64
CA GLY A 17 -11.39 -18.64 42.03
C GLY A 17 -12.48 -18.72 40.95
N ILE A 18 -12.27 -19.52 39.90
CA ILE A 18 -13.18 -19.65 38.75
C ILE A 18 -13.95 -20.96 38.89
N ASP A 19 -15.28 -20.90 38.81
CA ASP A 19 -16.17 -22.07 38.84
C ASP A 19 -16.68 -22.39 37.44
N GLY A 20 -16.85 -23.67 37.09
CA GLY A 20 -17.20 -24.04 35.71
C GLY A 20 -17.14 -25.53 35.43
N SER A 21 -17.17 -25.88 34.14
CA SER A 21 -17.00 -27.26 33.65
C SER A 21 -15.67 -27.42 32.92
N ALA A 22 -15.09 -28.63 33.01
CA ALA A 22 -13.84 -28.96 32.34
C ALA A 22 -14.03 -30.02 31.25
N GLU A 23 -13.41 -29.81 30.09
CA GLU A 23 -13.31 -30.77 28.99
C GLU A 23 -11.82 -31.05 28.72
N GLN A 24 -11.41 -32.32 28.66
CA GLN A 24 -10.01 -32.66 28.40
C GLN A 24 -9.65 -32.39 26.94
N LEU A 25 -8.55 -31.68 26.73
CA LEU A 25 -7.98 -31.39 25.42
C LEU A 25 -6.78 -32.33 25.15
N ASN A 26 -6.42 -32.45 23.87
CA ASN A 26 -5.23 -33.18 23.47
C ASN A 26 -3.95 -32.52 24.02
N GLY A 27 -2.96 -33.34 24.36
CA GLY A 27 -1.65 -32.89 24.85
C GLY A 27 -0.62 -34.00 24.79
N GLU A 28 0.61 -33.67 24.37
CA GLU A 28 1.70 -34.66 24.22
C GLU A 28 2.33 -35.01 25.58
N ARG A 29 2.59 -34.00 26.43
CA ARG A 29 3.33 -34.15 27.69
C ARG A 29 2.56 -33.71 28.94
N ASP A 30 1.74 -32.70 28.79
CA ASP A 30 0.99 -32.04 29.87
C ASP A 30 -0.51 -32.33 29.75
N LEU A 31 -1.24 -32.24 30.87
CA LEU A 31 -2.69 -32.38 30.86
C LEU A 31 -3.33 -31.02 30.59
N ASN A 32 -4.06 -30.91 29.49
CA ASN A 32 -4.75 -29.70 29.07
C ASN A 32 -6.26 -29.87 29.25
N TYR A 33 -6.94 -28.85 29.78
CA TYR A 33 -8.40 -28.83 29.91
C TYR A 33 -8.96 -27.48 29.45
N ARG A 34 -10.02 -27.50 28.64
CA ARG A 34 -10.86 -26.32 28.42
C ARG A 34 -11.75 -26.15 29.63
N ILE A 35 -11.77 -24.94 30.18
CA ILE A 35 -12.61 -24.57 31.31
C ILE A 35 -13.64 -23.57 30.81
N THR A 36 -14.91 -23.94 30.85
CA THR A 36 -16.02 -23.04 30.49
C THR A 36 -16.66 -22.49 31.76
N SER A 37 -16.69 -21.17 31.87
CA SER A 37 -17.14 -20.45 33.06
C SER A 37 -18.04 -19.25 32.70
N THR A 38 -18.64 -18.65 33.72
CA THR A 38 -19.31 -17.35 33.63
C THR A 38 -18.63 -16.40 34.60
N VAL A 39 -17.95 -15.39 34.06
CA VAL A 39 -17.23 -14.38 34.83
C VAL A 39 -17.93 -13.05 34.61
N ASP A 40 -18.31 -12.36 35.68
CA ASP A 40 -19.02 -11.07 35.65
C ASP A 40 -20.29 -11.05 34.76
N GLY A 41 -20.99 -12.18 34.66
CA GLY A 41 -22.23 -12.31 33.89
C GLY A 41 -22.03 -12.60 32.39
N ALA A 42 -20.79 -12.76 31.93
CA ALA A 42 -20.46 -13.15 30.56
C ALA A 42 -19.86 -14.57 30.51
N ALA A 43 -20.20 -15.33 29.47
CA ALA A 43 -19.56 -16.61 29.21
C ALA A 43 -18.09 -16.37 28.84
N GLN A 44 -17.18 -17.09 29.49
CA GLN A 44 -15.75 -16.98 29.26
C GLN A 44 -15.08 -18.36 29.38
N ASP A 45 -14.22 -18.66 28.41
CA ASP A 45 -13.45 -19.88 28.38
C ASP A 45 -11.98 -19.64 28.78
N PHE A 46 -11.35 -20.68 29.30
CA PHE A 46 -9.94 -20.73 29.68
C PHE A 46 -9.30 -22.06 29.31
N VAL A 47 -7.97 -22.11 29.31
CA VAL A 47 -7.19 -23.35 29.20
C VAL A 47 -6.41 -23.57 30.49
N LEU A 48 -6.76 -24.63 31.22
CA LEU A 48 -5.97 -25.12 32.34
C LEU A 48 -4.90 -26.08 31.82
N LYS A 49 -3.63 -25.76 32.08
CA LYS A 49 -2.49 -26.65 31.83
C LYS A 49 -1.93 -27.15 33.16
N ILE A 50 -1.75 -28.47 33.28
CA ILE A 50 -1.11 -29.12 34.43
C ILE A 50 0.20 -29.74 33.96
N HIS A 51 1.30 -29.12 34.40
CA HIS A 51 2.67 -29.45 34.01
C HIS A 51 3.31 -30.49 34.94
N GLN A 52 4.26 -31.25 34.39
CA GLN A 52 5.08 -32.20 35.15
C GLN A 52 6.01 -31.48 36.16
N PRO A 53 6.47 -32.17 37.23
CA PRO A 53 7.39 -31.60 38.20
C PRO A 53 8.70 -31.07 37.58
N GLY A 54 9.24 -29.99 38.16
CA GLY A 54 10.59 -29.48 37.84
C GLY A 54 10.68 -28.45 36.71
N GLN A 55 9.57 -27.87 36.26
CA GLN A 55 9.53 -26.92 35.13
C GLN A 55 9.32 -25.45 35.54
N ARG A 56 9.40 -25.12 36.84
CA ARG A 56 8.95 -23.83 37.38
C ARG A 56 9.62 -22.62 36.75
N ASP A 57 10.93 -22.64 36.58
CA ASP A 57 11.68 -21.51 36.00
C ASP A 57 11.35 -21.31 34.52
N TRP A 58 11.13 -22.40 33.78
CA TRP A 58 10.71 -22.39 32.39
C TRP A 58 9.29 -21.79 32.24
N LEU A 59 8.35 -22.22 33.07
CA LEU A 59 6.98 -21.71 33.07
C LEU A 59 6.92 -20.23 33.47
N SER A 60 7.72 -19.82 34.45
CA SER A 60 7.85 -18.41 34.86
C SER A 60 8.33 -17.52 33.72
N LEU A 61 9.32 -17.98 32.93
CA LEU A 61 9.77 -17.25 31.75
C LEU A 61 8.67 -17.13 30.68
N GLN A 62 7.92 -18.20 30.42
CA GLN A 62 6.78 -18.16 29.49
C GLN A 62 5.67 -17.22 29.97
N ASP A 63 5.37 -17.20 31.27
CA ASP A 63 4.37 -16.30 31.85
C ASP A 63 4.78 -14.85 31.69
N ARG A 64 6.05 -14.52 31.94
CA ARG A 64 6.59 -13.18 31.72
C ARG A 64 6.52 -12.77 30.25
N ALA A 65 6.84 -13.68 29.33
CA ALA A 65 6.74 -13.44 27.89
C ALA A 65 5.28 -13.21 27.45
N LEU A 66 4.32 -14.02 27.90
CA LEU A 66 2.92 -13.81 27.56
C LEU A 66 2.33 -12.56 28.22
N THR A 67 2.78 -12.22 29.43
CA THR A 67 2.38 -10.98 30.11
C THR A 67 2.85 -9.74 29.34
N SER A 68 4.06 -9.76 28.79
CA SER A 68 4.56 -8.64 27.95
C SER A 68 3.85 -8.53 26.59
N LEU A 69 3.04 -9.54 26.23
CA LEU A 69 2.22 -9.60 25.02
C LEU A 69 0.74 -9.27 25.26
N ALA A 70 0.33 -8.89 26.47
CA ALA A 70 -1.07 -8.69 26.86
C ALA A 70 -1.85 -7.71 25.97
N GLN A 71 -1.19 -6.70 25.40
CA GLN A 71 -1.77 -5.74 24.44
C GLN A 71 -2.23 -6.37 23.12
N LEU A 72 -1.84 -7.61 22.84
CA LEU A 72 -2.26 -8.38 21.66
C LEU A 72 -3.47 -9.29 21.95
N ALA A 73 -3.95 -9.33 23.20
CA ALA A 73 -5.19 -10.03 23.54
C ALA A 73 -6.38 -9.46 22.73
N PRO A 74 -7.39 -10.28 22.38
CA PRO A 74 -7.53 -11.71 22.70
C PRO A 74 -6.85 -12.65 21.69
N ARG A 75 -5.93 -12.17 20.84
CA ARG A 75 -5.28 -13.02 19.81
C ARG A 75 -4.27 -14.01 20.38
N LEU A 76 -3.87 -13.87 21.65
CA LEU A 76 -2.89 -14.72 22.31
C LEU A 76 -3.42 -15.15 23.68
N PRO A 77 -3.00 -16.33 24.17
CA PRO A 77 -3.35 -16.76 25.52
C PRO A 77 -2.60 -15.89 26.55
N ILE A 78 -3.31 -15.28 27.48
CA ILE A 78 -2.72 -14.47 28.56
C ILE A 78 -2.84 -15.23 29.89
N PRO A 79 -1.78 -15.28 30.72
CA PRO A 79 -1.85 -15.89 32.04
C PRO A 79 -2.88 -15.23 32.94
N VAL A 80 -3.74 -16.06 33.53
CA VAL A 80 -4.70 -15.63 34.56
C VAL A 80 -4.00 -15.67 35.90
N GLN A 81 -4.08 -14.58 36.65
CA GLN A 81 -3.50 -14.50 37.98
C GLN A 81 -4.28 -15.41 38.96
N ALA A 82 -3.57 -16.27 39.67
CA ALA A 82 -4.13 -17.08 40.75
C ALA A 82 -4.48 -16.19 41.95
N LEU A 83 -5.30 -16.72 42.87
CA LEU A 83 -5.71 -16.03 44.11
C LEU A 83 -4.51 -15.63 45.00
N GLY A 84 -3.38 -16.34 44.86
CA GLY A 84 -2.13 -16.03 45.56
C GLY A 84 -1.27 -14.94 44.91
N GLY A 85 -1.70 -14.38 43.78
CA GLY A 85 -0.98 -13.32 43.06
C GLY A 85 0.05 -13.82 42.02
N GLU A 86 0.38 -15.10 42.01
CA GLU A 86 1.24 -15.72 40.99
C GLU A 86 0.42 -16.19 39.77
N THR A 87 1.07 -16.41 38.63
CA THR A 87 0.43 -16.89 37.38
C THR A 87 0.47 -18.42 37.21
N SER A 88 1.32 -19.08 37.97
CA SER A 88 1.46 -20.53 38.02
C SER A 88 1.47 -20.97 39.49
N VAL A 89 0.87 -22.10 39.85
CA VAL A 89 0.74 -22.56 41.24
C VAL A 89 1.14 -24.01 41.40
N ASP A 90 1.82 -24.35 42.48
CA ASP A 90 2.17 -25.75 42.77
C ASP A 90 0.97 -26.50 43.34
N ILE A 91 0.68 -27.65 42.75
CA ILE A 91 -0.46 -28.52 43.09
C ILE A 91 0.04 -29.88 43.60
N PRO A 92 -0.82 -30.70 44.24
CA PRO A 92 -0.41 -32.00 44.75
C PRO A 92 0.27 -32.89 43.70
N GLY A 93 1.23 -33.69 44.15
CA GLY A 93 2.05 -34.55 43.26
C GLY A 93 3.28 -33.85 42.68
N GLY A 94 3.63 -32.66 43.17
CA GLY A 94 4.80 -31.89 42.72
C GLY A 94 4.61 -31.24 41.34
N ARG A 95 3.37 -31.20 40.85
CA ARG A 95 3.00 -30.62 39.55
C ARG A 95 2.73 -29.13 39.68
N THR A 96 2.72 -28.43 38.56
CA THR A 96 2.40 -27.00 38.51
C THR A 96 1.17 -26.78 37.61
N ALA A 97 0.16 -26.10 38.12
CA ALA A 97 -1.01 -25.69 37.34
C ALA A 97 -0.87 -24.24 36.86
N ARG A 98 -1.32 -23.98 35.64
CA ARG A 98 -1.35 -22.67 34.99
C ARG A 98 -2.67 -22.50 34.26
N LEU A 99 -3.28 -21.33 34.37
CA LEU A 99 -4.53 -21.01 33.68
C LEU A 99 -4.29 -19.88 32.67
N LEU A 100 -4.74 -20.06 31.44
CA LEU A 100 -4.59 -19.11 30.33
C LEU A 100 -5.95 -18.70 29.78
N THR A 101 -6.09 -17.47 29.28
CA THR A 101 -7.30 -17.06 28.53
C THR A 101 -7.46 -17.89 27.25
N TRP A 102 -8.70 -18.15 26.87
CA TRP A 102 -9.02 -18.84 25.62
C TRP A 102 -8.73 -17.99 24.39
N VAL A 103 -8.36 -18.65 23.28
CA VAL A 103 -8.19 -18.05 21.95
C VAL A 103 -9.20 -18.70 21.02
N ASP A 104 -10.12 -17.91 20.48
CA ASP A 104 -11.17 -18.39 19.60
C ASP A 104 -10.65 -18.73 18.19
N GLY A 105 -11.23 -19.77 17.59
CA GLY A 105 -11.05 -20.11 16.19
C GLY A 105 -10.97 -21.60 15.93
N ILE A 106 -10.67 -21.94 14.69
CA ILE A 106 -10.36 -23.30 14.23
C ILE A 106 -8.86 -23.36 13.93
N ALA A 107 -8.20 -24.47 14.23
CA ALA A 107 -6.80 -24.66 13.90
C ALA A 107 -6.57 -24.49 12.39
N TRP A 108 -5.48 -23.84 12.01
CA TRP A 108 -5.18 -23.57 10.61
C TRP A 108 -5.09 -24.86 9.78
N ALA A 109 -4.54 -25.93 10.34
CA ALA A 109 -4.50 -27.26 9.70
C ALA A 109 -5.88 -27.77 9.23
N GLU A 110 -6.98 -27.30 9.85
CA GLU A 110 -8.36 -27.69 9.57
C GLU A 110 -9.18 -26.58 8.88
N ALA A 111 -8.62 -25.37 8.74
CA ALA A 111 -9.31 -24.20 8.23
C ALA A 111 -8.99 -23.94 6.75
N GLU A 112 -10.00 -23.52 5.98
CA GLU A 112 -9.76 -22.89 4.68
C GLU A 112 -9.14 -21.50 4.91
N THR A 113 -7.96 -21.27 4.35
CA THR A 113 -7.21 -20.02 4.54
C THR A 113 -6.99 -19.29 3.23
N THR A 114 -6.99 -17.96 3.33
CA THR A 114 -6.79 -17.04 2.22
C THR A 114 -5.42 -16.37 2.31
N SER A 115 -4.99 -15.70 1.23
CA SER A 115 -3.79 -14.87 1.25
C SER A 115 -3.86 -13.73 2.28
N ASN A 116 -5.06 -13.26 2.64
CA ASN A 116 -5.25 -12.25 3.69
C ASN A 116 -4.97 -12.85 5.07
N ASP A 117 -5.40 -14.08 5.33
CA ASP A 117 -5.16 -14.77 6.60
C ASP A 117 -3.65 -14.99 6.81
N LEU A 118 -2.94 -15.42 5.76
CA LEU A 118 -1.47 -15.53 5.76
C LEU A 118 -0.78 -14.19 6.04
N ARG A 119 -1.27 -13.11 5.45
CA ARG A 119 -0.74 -11.76 5.68
C ARG A 119 -0.97 -11.31 7.12
N GLU A 120 -2.16 -11.53 7.67
CA GLU A 120 -2.45 -11.24 9.08
C GLU A 120 -1.60 -12.09 10.04
N LEU A 121 -1.33 -13.35 9.68
CA LEU A 121 -0.38 -14.20 10.42
C LEU A 121 1.01 -13.56 10.46
N GLY A 122 1.50 -13.07 9.31
CA GLY A 122 2.79 -12.37 9.26
C GLY A 122 2.81 -11.14 10.16
N ILE A 123 1.72 -10.36 10.16
CA ILE A 123 1.58 -9.16 11.00
C ILE A 123 1.62 -9.53 12.48
N ILE A 124 0.86 -10.53 12.93
CA ILE A 124 0.80 -10.89 14.35
C ILE A 124 2.14 -11.47 14.82
N LEU A 125 2.80 -12.33 14.03
CA LEU A 125 4.12 -12.87 14.36
C LEU A 125 5.17 -11.77 14.50
N ALA A 126 5.18 -10.80 13.59
CA ALA A 126 6.09 -9.65 13.68
C ALA A 126 5.80 -8.76 14.90
N ARG A 127 4.54 -8.64 15.34
CA ARG A 127 4.19 -7.95 16.60
C ARG A 127 4.70 -8.72 17.80
N ILE A 128 4.49 -10.04 17.84
CA ILE A 128 5.01 -10.92 18.90
C ILE A 128 6.53 -10.75 19.01
N ASP A 129 7.25 -10.93 17.91
CA ASP A 129 8.71 -10.84 17.88
C ASP A 129 9.23 -9.46 18.32
N LYS A 130 8.54 -8.37 17.96
CA LYS A 130 8.93 -7.01 18.35
C LYS A 130 8.77 -6.75 19.85
N GLU A 131 7.77 -7.35 20.47
CA GLU A 131 7.52 -7.21 21.90
C GLU A 131 8.45 -8.14 22.70
N LEU A 132 8.66 -9.38 22.23
CA LEU A 132 9.65 -10.30 22.80
C LEU A 132 11.07 -9.74 22.71
N ALA A 133 11.42 -8.99 21.66
CA ALA A 133 12.71 -8.33 21.52
C ALA A 133 13.03 -7.31 22.63
N LYS A 134 12.01 -6.80 23.34
CA LYS A 134 12.19 -5.85 24.45
C LYS A 134 12.51 -6.54 25.78
N MET A 135 12.36 -7.86 25.84
CA MET A 135 12.62 -8.63 27.05
C MET A 135 14.11 -8.66 27.37
N GLU A 136 14.45 -8.42 28.63
CA GLU A 136 15.83 -8.53 29.10
C GLU A 136 16.28 -10.00 29.14
N ILE A 137 17.45 -10.27 28.56
CA ILE A 137 18.09 -11.59 28.53
C ILE A 137 19.27 -11.56 29.50
N THR A 138 19.04 -12.02 30.72
CA THR A 138 20.08 -12.24 31.73
C THR A 138 20.72 -13.62 31.53
N GLU A 139 21.88 -13.87 32.14
CA GLU A 139 22.59 -15.15 32.03
C GLU A 139 21.72 -16.38 32.39
N PRO A 140 20.93 -16.39 33.49
CA PRO A 140 20.00 -17.50 33.77
C PRO A 140 18.90 -17.68 32.73
N VAL A 141 18.43 -16.59 32.13
CA VAL A 141 17.41 -16.63 31.07
C VAL A 141 18.01 -17.17 29.77
N GLU A 142 19.24 -16.79 29.44
CA GLU A 142 19.96 -17.31 28.28
C GLU A 142 20.19 -18.83 28.40
N GLU A 143 20.57 -19.34 29.57
CA GLU A 143 20.72 -20.79 29.80
C GLU A 143 19.42 -21.56 29.52
N ILE A 144 18.28 -21.04 30.01
CA ILE A 144 16.96 -21.63 29.80
C ILE A 144 16.56 -21.61 28.31
N LEU A 145 16.82 -20.50 27.61
CA LEU A 145 16.48 -20.32 26.19
C LEU A 145 17.41 -21.06 25.22
N THR A 146 18.60 -21.46 25.68
CA THR A 146 19.60 -22.18 24.89
C THR A 146 19.73 -23.65 25.27
N ARG A 147 18.85 -24.14 26.16
CA ARG A 147 18.75 -25.56 26.56
C ARG A 147 18.74 -26.51 25.37
N GLU A 148 19.19 -27.74 25.59
CA GLU A 148 19.08 -28.77 24.57
C GLU A 148 17.61 -29.07 24.27
N PHE A 149 17.22 -28.82 23.03
CA PHE A 149 15.84 -28.91 22.62
C PHE A 149 15.74 -29.27 21.14
N MET A 150 15.05 -30.37 20.83
CA MET A 150 15.00 -30.94 19.47
C MET A 150 14.34 -30.01 18.43
N TRP A 151 13.55 -29.03 18.87
CA TRP A 151 12.94 -28.01 18.00
C TRP A 151 13.67 -26.66 18.03
N ASN A 152 14.81 -26.56 18.73
CA ASN A 152 15.67 -25.39 18.64
C ASN A 152 16.49 -25.42 17.34
N MET A 153 16.08 -24.61 16.35
CA MET A 153 16.72 -24.57 15.03
C MET A 153 18.21 -24.20 15.09
N MET A 154 18.64 -23.41 16.08
CA MET A 154 20.06 -23.08 16.28
C MET A 154 20.92 -24.32 16.58
N GLN A 155 20.30 -25.44 16.96
CA GLN A 155 20.95 -26.72 17.26
C GLN A 155 20.72 -27.78 16.16
N ALA A 156 20.05 -27.44 15.06
CA ALA A 156 19.61 -28.40 14.03
C ALA A 156 20.75 -29.22 13.42
N GLY A 157 21.97 -28.69 13.36
CA GLY A 157 23.15 -29.41 12.87
C GLY A 157 23.47 -30.72 13.62
N ARG A 158 23.01 -30.86 14.87
CA ARG A 158 23.16 -32.12 15.65
C ARG A 158 22.30 -33.26 15.12
N LEU A 159 21.19 -32.94 14.44
CA LEU A 159 20.24 -33.94 13.93
C LEU A 159 20.82 -34.84 12.85
N SER A 160 21.93 -34.45 12.20
CA SER A 160 22.66 -35.28 11.24
C SER A 160 22.99 -36.68 11.80
N GLN A 161 23.23 -36.80 13.12
CA GLN A 161 23.51 -38.10 13.75
C GLN A 161 22.33 -39.09 13.69
N HIS A 162 21.12 -38.61 13.46
CA HIS A 162 19.89 -39.40 13.43
C HIS A 162 19.33 -39.63 12.01
N VAL A 163 19.93 -39.03 10.98
CA VAL A 163 19.42 -39.10 9.59
C VAL A 163 19.43 -40.52 9.03
N HIS A 164 20.29 -41.41 9.53
CA HIS A 164 20.29 -42.84 9.19
C HIS A 164 18.97 -43.56 9.51
N ARG A 165 18.09 -42.96 10.32
CA ARG A 165 16.76 -43.50 10.65
C ARG A 165 15.69 -43.22 9.59
N ILE A 166 15.98 -42.37 8.60
CA ILE A 166 15.08 -42.14 7.46
C ILE A 166 15.25 -43.30 6.47
N MET A 167 14.17 -44.02 6.20
CA MET A 167 14.20 -45.23 5.36
C MET A 167 14.22 -44.90 3.86
N ASP A 168 13.54 -43.82 3.44
CA ASP A 168 13.58 -43.35 2.05
C ASP A 168 14.95 -42.71 1.75
N GLU A 169 15.68 -43.29 0.80
CA GLU A 169 17.05 -42.89 0.47
C GLU A 169 17.13 -41.49 -0.17
N ASN A 170 16.16 -41.12 -1.02
CA ASN A 170 16.15 -39.82 -1.68
C ASN A 170 15.87 -38.71 -0.66
N LEU A 171 14.84 -38.91 0.18
CA LEU A 171 14.50 -37.99 1.26
C LEU A 171 15.64 -37.87 2.26
N ARG A 172 16.30 -38.99 2.60
CA ARG A 172 17.46 -39.01 3.48
C ARG A 172 18.60 -38.14 2.94
N ASN A 173 18.89 -38.23 1.64
CA ASN A 173 19.94 -37.42 1.00
C ASN A 173 19.58 -35.92 1.03
N VAL A 174 18.34 -35.56 0.69
CA VAL A 174 17.84 -34.17 0.77
C VAL A 174 17.97 -33.62 2.20
N VAL A 175 17.58 -34.40 3.20
CA VAL A 175 17.68 -34.00 4.61
C VAL A 175 19.13 -33.84 5.05
N MET A 176 20.04 -34.73 4.63
CA MET A 176 21.47 -34.57 4.94
C MET A 176 22.03 -33.29 4.34
N GLU A 177 21.79 -33.04 3.05
CA GLU A 177 22.28 -31.85 2.35
C GLU A 177 21.79 -30.56 3.03
N VAL A 178 20.49 -30.48 3.36
CA VAL A 178 19.92 -29.31 4.04
C VAL A 178 20.56 -29.07 5.42
N LEU A 179 20.83 -30.13 6.19
CA LEU A 179 21.45 -30.00 7.52
C LEU A 179 22.95 -29.71 7.46
N GLU A 180 23.64 -30.19 6.43
CA GLU A 180 25.06 -29.88 6.16
C GLU A 180 25.21 -28.43 5.70
N ASP A 181 24.42 -28.00 4.70
CA ASP A 181 24.37 -26.61 4.26
C ASP A 181 24.10 -25.69 5.44
N PHE A 182 23.07 -25.99 6.24
CA PHE A 182 22.73 -25.19 7.41
C PHE A 182 23.93 -24.93 8.32
N ARG A 183 24.74 -25.98 8.56
CA ARG A 183 25.92 -25.90 9.43
C ARG A 183 27.04 -25.08 8.80
N GLU A 184 27.34 -25.32 7.52
CA GLU A 184 28.52 -24.75 6.85
C GLU A 184 28.27 -23.34 6.28
N VAL A 185 27.03 -23.02 5.91
CA VAL A 185 26.69 -21.80 5.17
C VAL A 185 25.73 -20.88 5.94
N GLN A 186 24.63 -21.41 6.48
CA GLN A 186 23.56 -20.57 7.04
C GLN A 186 23.85 -20.18 8.48
N LEU A 187 24.42 -21.07 9.30
CA LEU A 187 24.74 -20.79 10.70
C LEU A 187 25.77 -19.65 10.85
N PRO A 188 26.86 -19.58 10.06
CA PRO A 188 27.76 -18.42 10.06
C PRO A 188 27.07 -17.10 9.68
N LYS A 189 26.13 -17.14 8.73
CA LYS A 189 25.34 -15.95 8.33
C LYS A 189 24.34 -15.53 9.40
N LEU A 190 23.66 -16.48 10.04
CA LEU A 190 22.77 -16.24 11.18
C LEU A 190 23.50 -15.58 12.35
N ALA A 191 24.76 -15.94 12.60
CA ALA A 191 25.57 -15.33 13.66
C ALA A 191 25.83 -13.83 13.46
N LEU A 192 25.66 -13.30 12.24
CA LEU A 192 25.75 -11.87 11.94
C LEU A 192 24.46 -11.10 12.28
N LEU A 193 23.36 -11.80 12.53
CA LEU A 193 22.07 -11.20 12.82
C LEU A 193 21.86 -11.04 14.34
N PRO A 194 21.07 -10.04 14.78
CA PRO A 194 20.68 -9.92 16.18
C PRO A 194 19.95 -11.17 16.68
N ARG A 195 20.14 -11.50 17.96
CA ARG A 195 19.45 -12.59 18.66
C ARG A 195 18.44 -12.01 19.65
N GLN A 196 17.28 -12.63 19.75
CA GLN A 196 16.20 -12.25 20.65
C GLN A 196 15.38 -13.49 21.06
N MET A 197 14.47 -13.32 22.02
CA MET A 197 13.45 -14.33 22.26
C MET A 197 12.51 -14.41 21.04
N ILE A 198 12.23 -15.62 20.58
CA ILE A 198 11.30 -15.88 19.48
C ILE A 198 10.31 -16.98 19.88
N HIS A 199 9.09 -16.94 19.35
CA HIS A 199 8.04 -17.95 19.63
C HIS A 199 8.44 -19.37 19.20
N ASN A 200 9.05 -19.48 18.00
CA ASN A 200 9.65 -20.70 17.44
C ASN A 200 8.70 -21.91 17.22
N ASP A 201 7.38 -21.73 17.31
CA ASP A 201 6.45 -22.84 17.05
C ASP A 201 5.12 -22.44 16.41
N ALA A 202 5.18 -21.49 15.48
CA ALA A 202 4.03 -21.04 14.69
C ALA A 202 3.64 -22.09 13.61
N ASN A 203 3.33 -23.30 14.03
CA ASN A 203 2.84 -24.39 13.18
C ASN A 203 1.32 -24.33 12.98
N ASP A 204 0.82 -25.03 11.96
CA ASP A 204 -0.59 -25.03 11.55
C ASP A 204 -1.59 -25.51 12.61
N TYR A 205 -1.17 -26.22 13.64
CA TYR A 205 -2.02 -26.58 14.80
C TYR A 205 -2.00 -25.55 15.92
N ASN A 206 -0.99 -24.68 15.96
CA ASN A 206 -0.83 -23.61 16.95
C ASN A 206 -1.31 -22.24 16.45
N ILE A 207 -1.80 -22.17 15.22
CA ILE A 207 -2.43 -20.99 14.63
C ILE A 207 -3.94 -21.21 14.55
N PHE A 208 -4.72 -20.25 15.03
CA PHE A 208 -6.18 -20.30 15.05
C PHE A 208 -6.77 -19.21 14.17
N VAL A 209 -7.77 -19.55 13.37
CA VAL A 209 -8.44 -18.65 12.42
C VAL A 209 -9.89 -18.43 12.86
N SER A 210 -10.30 -17.16 12.99
CA SER A 210 -11.67 -16.76 13.36
C SER A 210 -12.04 -15.41 12.72
N ASP A 211 -12.99 -15.37 11.79
CA ASP A 211 -13.41 -14.15 11.06
C ASP A 211 -12.22 -13.33 10.51
N HIS A 212 -11.26 -13.99 9.85
CA HIS A 212 -9.99 -13.39 9.37
C HIS A 212 -9.08 -12.80 10.46
N ARG A 213 -9.34 -13.11 11.74
CA ARG A 213 -8.42 -12.84 12.85
C ARG A 213 -7.56 -14.07 13.08
N ILE A 214 -6.26 -13.82 13.26
CA ILE A 214 -5.28 -14.86 13.55
C ILE A 214 -4.93 -14.84 15.03
N GLY A 215 -5.14 -15.98 15.68
CA GLY A 215 -4.66 -16.28 17.02
C GLY A 215 -3.41 -17.16 16.99
N VAL A 216 -2.51 -16.97 17.96
CA VAL A 216 -1.29 -17.77 18.10
C VAL A 216 -1.24 -18.33 19.52
N ILE A 217 -1.10 -19.64 19.64
CA ILE A 217 -1.00 -20.32 20.93
C ILE A 217 0.37 -21.00 21.10
N ASP A 218 0.51 -21.68 22.24
CA ASP A 218 1.65 -22.50 22.63
C ASP A 218 3.02 -21.80 22.62
N PHE A 219 3.35 -21.18 23.75
CA PHE A 219 4.65 -20.52 23.97
C PHE A 219 5.65 -21.45 24.67
N GLY A 220 5.43 -22.77 24.62
CA GLY A 220 6.28 -23.82 25.20
C GLY A 220 7.63 -24.02 24.51
N ASP A 221 7.83 -23.35 23.37
CA ASP A 221 8.97 -23.53 22.47
C ASP A 221 9.81 -22.26 22.31
N ILE A 222 9.62 -21.24 23.16
CA ILE A 222 10.43 -20.01 23.10
C ILE A 222 11.91 -20.36 23.22
N VAL A 223 12.71 -19.85 22.28
CA VAL A 223 14.17 -20.01 22.26
C VAL A 223 14.85 -18.68 21.98
N LEU A 224 16.17 -18.65 22.16
CA LEU A 224 17.01 -17.54 21.73
C LEU A 224 17.43 -17.76 20.27
N GLY A 225 17.03 -16.85 19.37
CA GLY A 225 17.35 -16.93 17.95
C GLY A 225 17.17 -15.59 17.22
N SER A 226 17.50 -15.54 15.93
CA SER A 226 17.17 -14.39 15.09
C SER A 226 15.73 -14.45 14.65
N LYS A 227 15.08 -13.29 14.53
CA LYS A 227 13.63 -13.20 14.23
C LYS A 227 13.18 -13.92 12.96
N VAL A 228 14.06 -13.99 11.94
CA VAL A 228 13.81 -14.74 10.70
C VAL A 228 13.54 -16.23 10.93
N ILE A 229 14.05 -16.82 12.01
CA ILE A 229 13.79 -18.23 12.37
C ILE A 229 12.30 -18.41 12.70
N GLY A 230 11.71 -17.51 13.49
CA GLY A 230 10.27 -17.56 13.81
C GLY A 230 9.40 -17.46 12.56
N LEU A 231 9.77 -16.57 11.62
CA LEU A 231 9.10 -16.47 10.33
C LEU A 231 9.28 -17.74 9.47
N ALA A 232 10.48 -18.33 9.45
CA ALA A 232 10.77 -19.56 8.71
C ALA A 232 9.98 -20.77 9.24
N VAL A 233 9.70 -20.82 10.55
CA VAL A 233 8.82 -21.83 11.14
C VAL A 233 7.42 -21.69 10.54
N ALA A 234 6.81 -20.52 10.58
CA ALA A 234 5.49 -20.31 9.99
C ALA A 234 5.46 -20.60 8.48
N ALA A 235 6.49 -20.17 7.75
CA ALA A 235 6.64 -20.41 6.31
C ALA A 235 6.65 -21.92 5.96
N SER A 236 7.18 -22.76 6.86
CA SER A 236 7.25 -24.22 6.65
C SER A 236 5.88 -24.89 6.60
N TYR A 237 4.87 -24.30 7.24
CA TYR A 237 3.49 -24.80 7.22
C TYR A 237 2.62 -24.04 6.22
N ALA A 238 2.91 -22.76 5.97
CA ALA A 238 2.20 -21.93 4.99
C ALA A 238 2.24 -22.48 3.55
N GLY A 239 3.30 -23.20 3.17
CA GLY A 239 3.46 -23.78 1.84
C GLY A 239 2.78 -25.13 1.64
N ILE A 240 2.17 -25.72 2.68
CA ILE A 240 1.55 -27.05 2.62
C ILE A 240 0.36 -27.05 1.65
N GLY A 241 0.30 -28.08 0.79
CA GLY A 241 -0.82 -28.28 -0.13
C GLY A 241 -0.80 -27.42 -1.40
N TYR A 242 0.16 -26.50 -1.54
CA TYR A 242 0.26 -25.61 -2.70
C TYR A 242 1.14 -26.16 -3.83
N ASP A 243 0.76 -25.84 -5.06
CA ASP A 243 1.56 -26.18 -6.24
C ASP A 243 2.86 -25.39 -6.34
N ASP A 244 2.83 -24.11 -5.96
CA ASP A 244 4.00 -23.25 -5.82
C ASP A 244 4.13 -22.80 -4.36
N PRO A 245 4.83 -23.56 -3.51
CA PRO A 245 4.91 -23.28 -2.08
C PRO A 245 5.64 -21.96 -1.80
N VAL A 246 6.60 -21.56 -2.63
CA VAL A 246 7.31 -20.28 -2.46
C VAL A 246 6.36 -19.11 -2.68
N LYS A 247 5.53 -19.19 -3.73
CA LYS A 247 4.49 -18.18 -4.00
C LYS A 247 3.44 -18.11 -2.90
N ALA A 248 3.03 -19.26 -2.36
CA ALA A 248 2.08 -19.34 -1.25
C ALA A 248 2.58 -18.64 0.03
N ILE A 249 3.89 -18.62 0.27
CA ILE A 249 4.52 -17.99 1.45
C ILE A 249 4.59 -16.45 1.34
N LEU A 250 4.48 -15.85 0.14
CA LEU A 250 4.71 -14.41 -0.05
C LEU A 250 3.78 -13.48 0.78
N PRO A 251 2.48 -13.75 0.94
CA PRO A 251 1.61 -12.92 1.78
C PRO A 251 2.05 -12.89 3.25
N LEU A 252 2.52 -14.02 3.79
CA LEU A 252 3.09 -14.13 5.14
C LEU A 252 4.32 -13.23 5.28
N VAL A 253 5.25 -13.30 4.33
CA VAL A 253 6.48 -12.49 4.32
C VAL A 253 6.16 -11.00 4.23
N ARG A 254 5.21 -10.61 3.36
CA ARG A 254 4.69 -9.23 3.24
C ARG A 254 4.17 -8.73 4.58
N GLY A 255 3.28 -9.50 5.21
CA GLY A 255 2.68 -9.17 6.50
C GLY A 255 3.72 -8.96 7.60
N TYR A 256 4.74 -9.82 7.64
CA TYR A 256 5.83 -9.73 8.60
C TYR A 256 6.68 -8.47 8.39
N HIS A 257 7.20 -8.29 7.17
CA HIS A 257 8.08 -7.16 6.81
C HIS A 257 7.43 -5.81 7.11
N ILE A 258 6.12 -5.72 6.87
CA ILE A 258 5.29 -4.53 7.12
C ILE A 258 5.33 -4.07 8.59
N THR A 259 5.55 -4.96 9.54
CA THR A 259 5.57 -4.62 10.97
C THR A 259 6.98 -4.68 11.55
N SER A 260 7.79 -5.63 11.09
CA SER A 260 9.19 -5.84 11.47
C SER A 260 10.02 -6.01 10.21
N PRO A 261 10.56 -4.91 9.62
CA PRO A 261 11.26 -4.96 8.34
C PRO A 261 12.39 -5.99 8.33
N LEU A 262 12.38 -6.83 7.30
CA LEU A 262 13.39 -7.87 7.05
C LEU A 262 14.55 -7.29 6.24
N SER A 263 15.77 -7.52 6.71
CA SER A 263 17.00 -7.16 6.01
C SER A 263 17.25 -8.06 4.79
N PRO A 264 18.09 -7.63 3.82
CA PRO A 264 18.51 -8.49 2.71
C PRO A 264 19.07 -9.85 3.14
N LEU A 265 19.87 -9.87 4.21
CA LEU A 265 20.45 -11.11 4.73
C LEU A 265 19.40 -12.03 5.35
N GLU A 266 18.39 -11.50 6.03
CA GLU A 266 17.27 -12.29 6.53
C GLU A 266 16.45 -12.91 5.39
N LEU A 267 16.20 -12.16 4.31
CA LEU A 267 15.50 -12.69 3.14
C LEU A 267 16.29 -13.77 2.41
N GLU A 268 17.61 -13.63 2.33
CA GLU A 268 18.52 -14.65 1.79
C GLU A 268 18.45 -15.96 2.60
N LEU A 269 18.29 -15.86 3.92
CA LEU A 269 18.22 -17.00 4.84
C LEU A 269 16.84 -17.65 4.93
N LEU A 270 15.77 -16.99 4.50
CA LEU A 270 14.40 -17.45 4.74
C LEU A 270 14.09 -18.82 4.13
N LEU A 271 14.36 -19.04 2.85
CA LEU A 271 14.12 -20.34 2.20
C LEU A 271 14.99 -21.46 2.83
N PRO A 272 16.32 -21.28 2.99
CA PRO A 272 17.15 -22.27 3.66
C PRO A 272 16.63 -22.65 5.06
N LEU A 273 16.26 -21.68 5.90
CA LEU A 273 15.75 -21.95 7.25
C LEU A 273 14.38 -22.64 7.24
N THR A 274 13.54 -22.34 6.25
CA THR A 274 12.27 -23.04 6.03
C THR A 274 12.53 -24.51 5.72
N LYS A 275 13.49 -24.82 4.85
CA LYS A 275 13.93 -26.20 4.57
C LYS A 275 14.48 -26.89 5.82
N VAL A 276 15.24 -26.17 6.64
CA VAL A 276 15.78 -26.72 7.91
C VAL A 276 14.66 -27.11 8.87
N ARG A 277 13.62 -26.27 9.05
CA ARG A 277 12.47 -26.64 9.91
C ARG A 277 11.76 -27.90 9.43
N LEU A 278 11.58 -28.05 8.12
CA LEU A 278 10.98 -29.25 7.53
C LEU A 278 11.89 -30.47 7.73
N ALA A 279 13.19 -30.34 7.49
CA ALA A 279 14.16 -31.40 7.73
C ALA A 279 14.19 -31.85 9.20
N MET A 280 14.14 -30.90 10.15
CA MET A 280 14.00 -31.19 11.58
C MET A 280 12.75 -32.01 11.85
N SER A 281 11.62 -31.65 11.23
CA SER A 281 10.36 -32.38 11.38
C SER A 281 10.44 -33.81 10.87
N VAL A 282 11.08 -34.03 9.71
CA VAL A 282 11.31 -35.38 9.15
C VAL A 282 12.20 -36.22 10.06
N VAL A 283 13.33 -35.68 10.53
CA VAL A 283 14.25 -36.43 11.41
C VAL A 283 13.58 -36.75 12.74
N ASN A 284 12.87 -35.80 13.33
CA ASN A 284 12.17 -35.98 14.61
C ASN A 284 11.08 -37.04 14.50
N ALA A 285 10.29 -37.04 13.42
CA ALA A 285 9.31 -38.09 13.14
C ALA A 285 9.97 -39.48 13.03
N ALA A 286 11.10 -39.59 12.31
CA ALA A 286 11.84 -40.85 12.19
C ALA A 286 12.41 -41.34 13.53
N VAL A 287 12.89 -40.42 14.38
CA VAL A 287 13.39 -40.74 15.73
C VAL A 287 12.25 -41.24 16.62
N GLN A 288 11.10 -40.58 16.61
CA GLN A 288 9.94 -40.93 17.42
C GLN A 288 9.27 -42.23 16.96
N SER A 289 9.08 -42.43 15.66
CA SER A 289 8.51 -43.67 15.10
C SER A 289 9.37 -44.91 15.42
N ALA A 290 10.70 -44.75 15.45
CA ALA A 290 11.60 -45.82 15.89
C ALA A 290 11.49 -46.14 17.40
N ALA A 291 11.02 -45.20 18.22
CA ALA A 291 10.87 -45.36 19.66
C ALA A 291 9.47 -45.87 20.08
N ASP A 292 8.43 -45.50 19.33
CA ASP A 292 7.05 -45.95 19.53
C ASP A 292 6.34 -46.24 18.20
N PRO A 293 6.50 -47.46 17.64
CA PRO A 293 5.96 -47.82 16.32
C PRO A 293 4.42 -47.91 16.26
N ALA A 294 3.73 -47.90 17.41
CA ALA A 294 2.28 -48.10 17.50
C ALA A 294 1.47 -46.78 17.52
N ASN A 295 2.14 -45.62 17.56
CA ASN A 295 1.48 -44.33 17.63
C ASN A 295 0.98 -43.88 16.25
N GLU A 296 -0.32 -44.10 15.98
CA GLU A 296 -0.98 -43.69 14.73
C GLU A 296 -0.93 -42.18 14.46
N TYR A 297 -0.82 -41.34 15.51
CA TYR A 297 -0.70 -39.87 15.38
C TYR A 297 0.60 -39.47 14.67
N LEU A 298 1.65 -40.29 14.78
CA LEU A 298 2.93 -40.08 14.11
C LEU A 298 2.89 -40.42 12.62
N ASN A 299 1.85 -41.10 12.11
CA ASN A 299 1.73 -41.50 10.70
C ASN A 299 0.99 -40.47 9.83
N ILE A 300 0.22 -39.56 10.43
CA ILE A 300 -0.60 -38.57 9.70
C ILE A 300 0.28 -37.47 9.06
N SER A 301 1.43 -37.13 9.68
CA SER A 301 2.38 -36.12 9.19
C SER A 301 3.43 -36.64 8.19
N GLN A 302 3.46 -37.95 7.91
CA GLN A 302 4.57 -38.59 7.19
C GLN A 302 4.52 -38.47 5.66
N GLY A 303 3.45 -37.94 5.07
CA GLY A 303 3.38 -37.71 3.61
C GLY A 303 3.64 -36.26 3.20
N VAL A 304 3.02 -35.32 3.90
CA VAL A 304 2.90 -33.92 3.46
C VAL A 304 4.21 -33.14 3.64
N ILE A 305 4.85 -33.28 4.81
CA ILE A 305 6.08 -32.55 5.14
C ILE A 305 7.27 -33.01 4.27
N PRO A 306 7.54 -34.32 4.09
CA PRO A 306 8.55 -34.77 3.14
C PRO A 306 8.30 -34.27 1.71
N ALA A 307 7.06 -34.33 1.22
CA ALA A 307 6.73 -33.87 -0.12
C ALA A 307 7.01 -32.37 -0.31
N LEU A 308 6.64 -31.54 0.68
CA LEU A 308 6.93 -30.11 0.67
C LEU A 308 8.45 -29.83 0.72
N LEU A 309 9.20 -30.54 1.56
CA LEU A 309 10.66 -30.40 1.63
C LEU A 309 11.31 -30.72 0.28
N THR A 310 10.96 -31.85 -0.33
CA THR A 310 11.47 -32.23 -1.65
C THR A 310 11.11 -31.19 -2.70
N LYS A 311 9.89 -30.65 -2.67
CA LYS A 311 9.42 -29.62 -3.61
C LYS A 311 10.21 -28.31 -3.46
N LEU A 312 10.36 -27.80 -2.24
CA LEU A 312 11.19 -26.63 -1.96
C LEU A 312 12.67 -26.86 -2.25
N HIS A 313 13.16 -28.08 -2.03
CA HIS A 313 14.55 -28.42 -2.36
C HIS A 313 14.80 -28.33 -3.86
N ALA A 314 13.82 -28.72 -4.69
CA ALA A 314 13.89 -28.64 -6.15
C ALA A 314 13.71 -27.23 -6.73
N THR A 315 13.23 -26.24 -5.96
CA THR A 315 13.10 -24.85 -6.46
C THR A 315 14.44 -24.13 -6.52
N ASP A 316 14.65 -23.35 -7.58
CA ASP A 316 15.81 -22.47 -7.70
C ASP A 316 15.89 -21.45 -6.55
N PHE A 317 17.09 -21.31 -5.99
CA PHE A 317 17.34 -20.43 -4.87
C PHE A 317 17.16 -18.96 -5.26
N ASN A 318 17.72 -18.53 -6.39
CA ASN A 318 17.70 -17.13 -6.81
C ASN A 318 16.27 -16.68 -7.10
N HIS A 319 15.49 -17.46 -7.84
CA HIS A 319 14.09 -17.15 -8.12
C HIS A 319 13.28 -16.96 -6.83
N SER A 320 13.46 -17.87 -5.87
CA SER A 320 12.76 -17.83 -4.59
C SER A 320 13.19 -16.65 -3.73
N HIS A 321 14.49 -16.40 -3.65
CA HIS A 321 15.06 -15.25 -2.95
C HIS A 321 14.59 -13.92 -3.57
N PHE A 322 14.56 -13.82 -4.89
CA PHE A 322 14.09 -12.63 -5.60
C PHE A 322 12.61 -12.38 -5.36
N ARG A 323 11.78 -13.43 -5.30
CA ARG A 323 10.36 -13.32 -4.88
C ARG A 323 10.20 -12.75 -3.48
N PHE A 324 10.99 -13.21 -2.51
CA PHE A 324 10.94 -12.64 -1.15
C PHE A 324 11.39 -11.18 -1.09
N ARG A 325 12.39 -10.82 -1.88
CA ARG A 325 12.85 -9.43 -2.02
C ARG A 325 11.77 -8.53 -2.61
N ASP A 326 11.18 -8.93 -3.73
CA ASP A 326 10.09 -8.21 -4.40
C ASP A 326 8.86 -8.08 -3.48
N ALA A 327 8.51 -9.16 -2.76
CA ALA A 327 7.45 -9.15 -1.75
C ALA A 327 7.69 -8.11 -0.63
N CYS A 328 8.94 -7.78 -0.32
CA CYS A 328 9.30 -6.75 0.66
C CYS A 328 9.50 -5.35 0.04
N GLY A 329 9.27 -5.18 -1.27
CA GLY A 329 9.49 -3.92 -1.98
C GLY A 329 10.96 -3.62 -2.30
N TYR A 330 11.87 -4.59 -2.10
CA TYR A 330 13.23 -4.50 -2.62
C TYR A 330 13.26 -4.83 -4.11
N GLU A 331 14.33 -4.40 -4.79
CA GLU A 331 14.60 -4.89 -6.13
C GLU A 331 14.79 -6.42 -6.07
N GLY A 332 13.93 -7.15 -6.80
CA GLY A 332 13.85 -8.61 -6.79
C GLY A 332 15.23 -9.23 -6.99
N ASN A 333 15.81 -9.05 -8.17
CA ASN A 333 17.22 -9.36 -8.40
C ASN A 333 18.12 -8.20 -7.90
N PRO A 334 18.98 -8.41 -6.87
CA PRO A 334 19.86 -7.37 -6.32
C PRO A 334 20.91 -6.83 -7.31
N HIS A 335 21.19 -7.53 -8.41
CA HIS A 335 22.14 -7.13 -9.43
C HIS A 335 21.52 -6.31 -10.57
N SER A 336 20.19 -6.25 -10.66
CA SER A 336 19.49 -5.66 -11.81
C SER A 336 19.81 -4.18 -11.99
N ARG A 337 19.87 -3.39 -10.91
CA ARG A 337 20.30 -1.98 -10.96
C ARG A 337 21.71 -1.81 -11.53
N ALA A 338 22.66 -2.64 -11.11
CA ALA A 338 24.04 -2.56 -11.58
C ALA A 338 24.13 -2.85 -13.08
N VAL A 339 23.40 -3.86 -13.56
CA VAL A 339 23.31 -4.19 -14.99
C VAL A 339 22.68 -3.04 -15.78
N ARG A 340 21.57 -2.46 -15.31
CA ARG A 340 20.92 -1.31 -15.95
C ARG A 340 21.84 -0.09 -16.03
N GLN A 341 22.57 0.20 -14.95
CA GLN A 341 23.54 1.30 -14.91
C GLN A 341 24.71 1.05 -15.87
N TYR A 342 25.24 -0.16 -15.91
CA TYR A 342 26.27 -0.55 -16.86
C TYR A 342 25.77 -0.33 -18.30
N LEU A 343 24.64 -0.93 -18.69
CA LEU A 343 24.08 -0.81 -20.04
C LEU A 343 23.76 0.64 -20.46
N SER A 344 23.38 1.50 -19.50
CA SER A 344 23.17 2.92 -19.77
C SER A 344 24.44 3.70 -20.10
N THR A 345 25.60 3.22 -19.65
CA THR A 345 26.91 3.89 -19.78
C THR A 345 27.85 3.23 -20.79
N VAL A 346 27.50 2.06 -21.33
CA VAL A 346 28.28 1.39 -22.38
C VAL A 346 28.39 2.27 -23.63
N ALA A 347 29.63 2.68 -23.94
CA ALA A 347 29.98 3.55 -25.07
C ALA A 347 29.92 2.87 -26.45
N ARG A 348 29.75 1.54 -26.51
CA ARG A 348 29.68 0.76 -27.76
C ARG A 348 28.52 -0.25 -27.70
N ARG A 349 27.38 0.13 -28.28
CA ARG A 349 26.25 -0.76 -28.58
C ARG A 349 26.14 -0.92 -30.09
N ALA A 350 25.92 -2.13 -30.56
CA ALA A 350 25.62 -2.39 -31.96
C ALA A 350 24.12 -2.69 -32.14
N ASP A 351 23.55 -2.31 -33.27
CA ASP A 351 22.19 -2.71 -33.62
C ASP A 351 22.13 -4.21 -33.89
N VAL A 352 21.05 -4.85 -33.45
CA VAL A 352 20.82 -6.30 -33.65
C VAL A 352 20.27 -6.62 -35.04
N VAL A 353 19.84 -5.60 -35.78
CA VAL A 353 19.34 -5.67 -37.16
C VAL A 353 20.25 -4.89 -38.10
N CYS A 354 20.18 -5.20 -39.39
CA CYS A 354 20.88 -4.46 -40.43
C CYS A 354 19.90 -4.08 -41.56
N PRO A 355 19.85 -2.80 -41.98
CA PRO A 355 20.58 -1.64 -41.44
C PRO A 355 20.28 -1.29 -39.96
N PRO A 356 21.06 -0.39 -39.32
CA PRO A 356 20.78 0.11 -37.97
C PRO A 356 19.36 0.65 -37.78
N PHE A 357 18.81 0.65 -36.56
CA PHE A 357 17.44 1.12 -36.30
C PHE A 357 17.20 2.59 -36.70
N LYS A 358 18.22 3.44 -36.57
CA LYS A 358 18.17 4.85 -37.00
C LYS A 358 17.98 5.02 -38.52
N ASP A 359 18.36 4.00 -39.30
CA ASP A 359 18.30 3.97 -40.75
C ASP A 359 17.10 3.15 -41.25
N HIS A 360 16.37 2.49 -40.34
CA HIS A 360 15.13 1.76 -40.60
C HIS A 360 13.90 2.64 -40.44
N LYS A 361 12.90 2.41 -41.29
CA LYS A 361 11.52 2.81 -40.99
C LYS A 361 10.83 1.65 -40.29
N TYR A 362 10.45 1.85 -39.03
CA TYR A 362 9.77 0.82 -38.24
C TYR A 362 8.36 1.23 -37.82
N ILE A 363 7.55 0.21 -37.53
CA ILE A 363 6.22 0.34 -36.92
C ILE A 363 6.17 -0.51 -35.64
N TYR A 364 5.29 -0.16 -34.72
CA TYR A 364 5.00 -1.00 -33.56
C TYR A 364 3.81 -1.90 -33.86
N LEU A 365 3.94 -3.18 -33.49
CA LEU A 365 2.84 -4.12 -33.49
C LEU A 365 2.25 -4.16 -32.09
N ASP A 366 0.97 -3.82 -32.00
CA ASP A 366 0.18 -3.99 -30.80
C ASP A 366 -0.41 -5.40 -30.79
N TRP A 367 0.20 -6.29 -30.02
CA TRP A 367 -0.28 -7.65 -29.77
C TRP A 367 -0.98 -7.76 -28.42
N SER A 368 -1.31 -6.62 -27.81
CA SER A 368 -2.01 -6.59 -26.54
C SER A 368 -3.40 -7.22 -26.64
N VAL A 369 -3.90 -7.70 -25.49
CA VAL A 369 -5.26 -8.22 -25.36
C VAL A 369 -6.34 -7.19 -25.70
N GLU A 370 -6.00 -5.90 -25.70
CA GLU A 370 -6.92 -4.79 -25.98
C GLU A 370 -7.11 -4.56 -27.48
N ASN A 371 -6.16 -4.99 -28.31
CA ASN A 371 -6.27 -4.88 -29.76
C ASN A 371 -7.16 -6.01 -30.33
N THR A 372 -8.33 -5.66 -30.86
CA THR A 372 -9.26 -6.63 -31.47
C THR A 372 -8.90 -7.02 -32.91
N SER A 373 -7.88 -6.40 -33.51
CA SER A 373 -7.47 -6.61 -34.91
C SER A 373 -5.98 -6.94 -35.00
N ILE A 374 -5.57 -7.96 -34.26
CA ILE A 374 -4.17 -8.42 -34.16
C ILE A 374 -3.74 -9.11 -35.47
N PRO A 375 -2.66 -8.65 -36.15
CA PRO A 375 -2.05 -9.41 -37.23
C PRO A 375 -1.32 -10.62 -36.63
N ARG A 376 -1.91 -11.82 -36.76
CA ARG A 376 -1.37 -13.05 -36.16
C ARG A 376 -0.55 -13.89 -37.12
N TRP A 377 -0.81 -13.76 -38.42
CA TRP A 377 -0.20 -14.60 -39.45
C TRP A 377 0.93 -13.85 -40.15
N SER A 378 1.92 -14.60 -40.64
CA SER A 378 3.07 -14.06 -41.38
C SER A 378 2.67 -13.12 -42.52
N GLU A 379 1.60 -13.46 -43.25
CA GLU A 379 1.07 -12.65 -44.36
C GLU A 379 0.46 -11.32 -43.87
N ASP A 380 -0.26 -11.31 -42.74
CA ASP A 380 -0.86 -10.10 -42.19
C ASP A 380 0.19 -9.09 -41.76
N ILE A 381 1.25 -9.56 -41.09
CA ILE A 381 2.37 -8.73 -40.64
C ILE A 381 3.11 -8.16 -41.85
N ALA A 382 3.40 -8.99 -42.85
CA ALA A 382 4.05 -8.56 -44.08
C ALA A 382 3.21 -7.51 -44.83
N ASN A 383 1.89 -7.72 -44.94
CA ASN A 383 0.96 -6.78 -45.57
C ASN A 383 0.90 -5.45 -44.80
N LEU A 384 0.87 -5.49 -43.46
CA LEU A 384 0.87 -4.30 -42.61
C LEU A 384 2.17 -3.50 -42.79
N MET A 385 3.32 -4.17 -42.70
CA MET A 385 4.63 -3.54 -42.93
C MET A 385 4.71 -2.91 -44.32
N ALA A 386 4.30 -3.64 -45.37
CA ALA A 386 4.27 -3.13 -46.74
C ALA A 386 3.36 -1.90 -46.88
N SER A 387 2.17 -1.91 -46.29
CA SER A 387 1.22 -0.79 -46.34
C SER A 387 1.74 0.49 -45.69
N LYS A 388 2.60 0.35 -44.68
CA LYS A 388 3.24 1.46 -43.98
C LYS A 388 4.61 1.79 -44.56
N GLY A 389 5.13 0.99 -45.49
CA GLY A 389 6.49 1.06 -46.01
C GLY A 389 7.53 0.95 -44.90
N ALA A 390 7.33 -0.02 -43.99
CA ALA A 390 8.21 -0.31 -42.86
C ALA A 390 9.12 -1.50 -43.17
N ASP A 391 10.36 -1.41 -42.75
CA ASP A 391 11.39 -2.44 -42.91
C ASP A 391 11.38 -3.43 -41.73
N VAL A 392 10.96 -2.95 -40.55
CA VAL A 392 10.90 -3.72 -39.29
C VAL A 392 9.59 -3.44 -38.59
N ALA A 393 8.96 -4.48 -38.05
CA ALA A 393 7.88 -4.32 -37.07
C ALA A 393 8.39 -4.71 -35.68
N ILE A 394 8.00 -3.97 -34.65
CA ILE A 394 8.52 -4.13 -33.28
C ILE A 394 7.36 -4.49 -32.34
N GLY A 395 7.44 -5.65 -31.69
CA GLY A 395 6.55 -6.03 -30.58
C GLY A 395 7.06 -5.46 -29.26
N HIS A 396 6.15 -5.16 -28.34
CA HIS A 396 6.50 -4.46 -27.10
C HIS A 396 6.97 -5.40 -25.98
N TYR A 397 7.91 -4.89 -25.17
CA TYR A 397 8.25 -5.40 -23.85
C TYR A 397 7.17 -5.05 -22.82
N CYS A 398 6.93 -5.94 -21.85
CA CYS A 398 5.86 -5.81 -20.86
C CYS A 398 4.47 -5.64 -21.50
N GLU A 399 4.21 -6.32 -22.61
CA GLU A 399 2.91 -6.33 -23.28
C GLU A 399 2.08 -7.53 -22.81
N ASN A 400 0.83 -7.30 -22.41
CA ASN A 400 -0.08 -8.39 -22.05
C ASN A 400 -0.74 -8.97 -23.30
N ARG A 401 -0.31 -10.15 -23.77
CA ARG A 401 -0.73 -10.72 -25.06
C ARG A 401 -1.65 -11.93 -24.92
N ASN A 402 -2.59 -12.08 -25.85
CA ASN A 402 -3.51 -13.24 -25.96
C ASN A 402 -3.19 -14.11 -27.19
N VAL A 403 -1.90 -14.33 -27.45
CA VAL A 403 -1.40 -15.11 -28.60
C VAL A 403 -0.83 -16.47 -28.19
N TYR A 404 -0.58 -16.68 -26.90
CA TYR A 404 -0.01 -17.91 -26.34
C TYR A 404 -1.10 -18.98 -26.12
N GLN A 405 -0.73 -20.27 -26.22
CA GLN A 405 -1.67 -21.40 -26.15
C GLN A 405 -1.32 -22.37 -25.01
N GLY A 406 -2.35 -22.90 -24.35
CA GLY A 406 -2.25 -23.84 -23.23
C GLY A 406 -2.78 -23.26 -21.91
N ASP A 407 -3.01 -24.12 -20.93
CA ASP A 407 -3.70 -23.76 -19.67
C ASP A 407 -2.95 -22.67 -18.88
N ALA A 408 -1.61 -22.70 -18.90
CA ALA A 408 -0.75 -21.72 -18.22
C ALA A 408 -0.85 -20.29 -18.79
N TYR A 409 -1.50 -20.12 -19.95
CA TYR A 409 -1.65 -18.86 -20.67
C TYR A 409 -3.09 -18.37 -20.75
N ASN A 410 -4.05 -19.10 -20.13
CA ASN A 410 -5.45 -18.70 -20.11
C ASN A 410 -5.59 -17.31 -19.47
N THR A 411 -5.93 -16.31 -20.28
CA THR A 411 -6.00 -14.91 -19.85
C THR A 411 -7.02 -14.65 -18.72
N GLU A 412 -7.99 -15.55 -18.51
CA GLU A 412 -8.96 -15.49 -17.41
C GLU A 412 -8.34 -15.87 -16.05
N SER A 413 -7.21 -16.60 -16.06
CA SER A 413 -6.49 -16.98 -14.83
C SER A 413 -5.66 -15.81 -14.29
N ALA A 414 -5.71 -15.60 -12.98
CA ALA A 414 -4.90 -14.59 -12.29
C ALA A 414 -3.39 -14.85 -12.42
N GLY A 415 -2.98 -16.13 -12.50
CA GLY A 415 -1.58 -16.55 -12.66
C GLY A 415 -1.13 -16.72 -14.12
N ALA A 416 -1.92 -16.27 -15.09
CA ALA A 416 -1.62 -16.46 -16.50
C ALA A 416 -0.29 -15.82 -16.88
N ARG A 417 0.56 -16.57 -17.60
CA ARG A 417 1.86 -16.10 -18.07
C ARG A 417 1.73 -15.38 -19.41
N THR A 418 1.22 -14.15 -19.41
CA THR A 418 0.89 -13.44 -20.66
C THR A 418 1.66 -12.15 -20.88
N ILE A 419 2.48 -11.73 -19.91
CA ILE A 419 3.26 -10.48 -20.01
C ILE A 419 4.58 -10.77 -20.73
N HIS A 420 4.74 -10.26 -21.95
CA HIS A 420 5.93 -10.48 -22.75
C HIS A 420 7.19 -9.86 -22.11
N LEU A 421 8.30 -10.61 -22.06
CA LEU A 421 9.54 -10.21 -21.39
C LEU A 421 10.69 -9.85 -22.36
N GLY A 422 10.48 -9.99 -23.66
CA GLY A 422 11.44 -9.57 -24.69
C GLY A 422 10.95 -8.37 -25.50
N VAL A 423 11.66 -8.12 -26.59
CA VAL A 423 11.23 -7.29 -27.72
C VAL A 423 11.30 -8.18 -28.95
N ASP A 424 10.20 -8.28 -29.67
CA ASP A 424 10.14 -9.07 -30.90
C ASP A 424 10.40 -8.17 -32.10
N LEU A 425 11.35 -8.56 -32.94
CA LEU A 425 11.75 -7.82 -34.13
C LEU A 425 11.36 -8.63 -35.36
N PHE A 426 10.27 -8.22 -36.01
CA PHE A 426 9.72 -8.87 -37.20
C PHE A 426 10.42 -8.33 -38.44
N LEU A 427 11.13 -9.22 -39.13
CA LEU A 427 11.77 -9.00 -40.43
C LEU A 427 11.61 -10.27 -41.28
N PRO A 428 11.79 -10.21 -42.61
CA PRO A 428 11.72 -11.40 -43.46
C PRO A 428 12.66 -12.52 -42.99
N ALA A 429 12.23 -13.78 -43.13
CA ALA A 429 13.08 -14.94 -42.84
C ALA A 429 14.41 -14.87 -43.61
N GLY A 430 15.50 -15.27 -42.98
CA GLY A 430 16.87 -15.14 -43.50
C GLY A 430 17.53 -13.77 -43.24
N SER A 431 16.81 -12.78 -42.69
CA SER A 431 17.42 -11.51 -42.29
C SER A 431 18.52 -11.74 -41.25
N PRO A 432 19.69 -11.06 -41.36
CA PRO A 432 20.80 -11.24 -40.44
C PRO A 432 20.50 -10.69 -39.03
N VAL A 433 20.94 -11.43 -38.01
CA VAL A 433 20.83 -11.05 -36.58
C VAL A 433 22.23 -10.88 -36.01
N TYR A 434 22.46 -9.77 -35.32
CA TYR A 434 23.77 -9.35 -34.79
C TYR A 434 23.77 -9.30 -33.27
N SER A 435 24.94 -9.49 -32.66
CA SER A 435 25.10 -9.30 -31.22
C SER A 435 25.10 -7.83 -30.84
N ALA A 436 24.25 -7.44 -29.90
CA ALA A 436 24.19 -6.06 -29.40
C ALA A 436 25.44 -5.65 -28.60
N LEU A 437 26.08 -6.62 -27.94
CA LEU A 437 27.13 -6.44 -26.94
C LEU A 437 28.27 -7.44 -27.14
N ASP A 438 29.45 -7.13 -26.61
CA ASP A 438 30.53 -8.10 -26.47
C ASP A 438 30.12 -9.18 -25.46
N GLY A 439 30.37 -10.46 -25.76
CA GLY A 439 29.97 -11.57 -24.89
C GLY A 439 30.57 -12.92 -25.29
N VAL A 440 30.09 -13.97 -24.62
CA VAL A 440 30.46 -15.36 -24.91
C VAL A 440 29.21 -16.21 -25.08
N VAL A 441 29.24 -17.18 -25.99
CA VAL A 441 28.16 -18.16 -26.15
C VAL A 441 28.10 -19.03 -24.88
N ASP A 442 27.02 -18.90 -24.13
CA ASP A 442 26.81 -19.61 -22.86
C ASP A 442 26.04 -20.92 -23.10
N ALA A 443 24.98 -20.85 -23.92
CA ALA A 443 24.19 -21.99 -24.35
C ALA A 443 23.51 -21.70 -25.69
N PHE A 444 23.17 -22.75 -26.43
CA PHE A 444 22.33 -22.68 -27.64
C PHE A 444 21.66 -24.04 -27.88
N ASN A 445 20.48 -24.05 -28.48
CA ASN A 445 19.73 -25.27 -28.80
C ASN A 445 18.70 -25.04 -29.92
N ASP A 446 18.17 -26.13 -30.48
CA ASP A 446 16.96 -26.10 -31.32
C ASP A 446 15.74 -26.52 -30.48
N ASN A 447 15.03 -25.55 -29.90
CA ASN A 447 13.84 -25.82 -29.08
C ASN A 447 12.63 -26.10 -30.00
N ASN A 448 12.42 -27.37 -30.34
CA ASN A 448 11.45 -27.78 -31.34
C ASN A 448 10.03 -28.07 -30.79
N THR A 449 9.72 -27.60 -29.58
CA THR A 449 8.37 -27.69 -28.99
C THR A 449 7.46 -26.64 -29.66
N PRO A 450 6.21 -26.97 -30.05
CA PRO A 450 5.30 -25.99 -30.63
C PRO A 450 5.16 -24.72 -29.79
N LEU A 451 5.31 -23.56 -30.43
CA LEU A 451 5.24 -22.20 -29.85
C LEU A 451 6.31 -21.88 -28.78
N ASP A 452 7.39 -22.65 -28.71
CA ASP A 452 8.61 -22.34 -27.96
C ASP A 452 9.52 -21.35 -28.73
N TYR A 453 10.75 -21.12 -28.29
CA TYR A 453 11.71 -20.22 -28.92
C TYR A 453 12.25 -20.69 -30.28
N GLY A 454 12.05 -21.94 -30.70
CA GLY A 454 12.75 -22.48 -31.87
C GLY A 454 14.28 -22.51 -31.65
N PRO A 455 15.09 -22.39 -32.71
CA PRO A 455 16.53 -22.19 -32.57
C PRO A 455 16.85 -20.95 -31.73
N VAL A 456 17.60 -21.14 -30.63
CA VAL A 456 17.88 -20.14 -29.61
C VAL A 456 19.36 -20.06 -29.27
N ILE A 457 19.85 -18.84 -29.04
CA ILE A 457 21.22 -18.55 -28.60
C ILE A 457 21.17 -17.71 -27.32
N LEU A 458 21.95 -18.11 -26.32
CA LEU A 458 22.15 -17.35 -25.08
C LEU A 458 23.60 -16.88 -25.01
N LEU A 459 23.80 -15.56 -24.97
CA LEU A 459 25.10 -14.94 -24.78
C LEU A 459 25.25 -14.44 -23.34
N ARG A 460 26.33 -14.81 -22.67
CA ARG A 460 26.72 -14.27 -21.36
C ARG A 460 27.62 -13.06 -21.54
N HIS A 461 27.33 -12.04 -20.75
CA HIS A 461 28.05 -10.78 -20.65
C HIS A 461 28.46 -10.54 -19.20
N GLU A 462 29.30 -9.54 -19.00
CA GLU A 462 29.79 -9.18 -17.68
C GLU A 462 29.92 -7.65 -17.58
N THR A 463 29.43 -7.09 -16.48
CA THR A 463 29.66 -5.68 -16.17
C THR A 463 31.12 -5.42 -15.83
N THR A 464 31.53 -4.16 -15.73
CA THR A 464 32.88 -3.79 -15.26
C THR A 464 33.22 -4.29 -13.85
N GLU A 465 32.21 -4.64 -13.05
CA GLU A 465 32.36 -5.12 -11.67
C GLU A 465 32.30 -6.65 -11.58
N GLY A 466 32.26 -7.38 -12.70
CA GLY A 466 32.22 -8.84 -12.70
C GLY A 466 30.82 -9.45 -12.56
N ILE A 467 29.78 -8.62 -12.55
CA ILE A 467 28.39 -9.10 -12.43
C ILE A 467 27.94 -9.68 -13.78
N PRO A 468 27.53 -10.96 -13.85
CA PRO A 468 27.06 -11.57 -15.08
C PRO A 468 25.64 -11.12 -15.45
N PHE A 469 25.36 -11.07 -16.74
CA PHE A 469 24.02 -10.91 -17.31
C PHE A 469 23.98 -11.55 -18.70
N TRP A 470 22.80 -11.71 -19.31
CA TRP A 470 22.64 -12.45 -20.56
C TRP A 470 21.75 -11.72 -21.57
N THR A 471 21.99 -12.01 -22.85
CA THR A 471 21.03 -11.73 -23.93
C THR A 471 20.61 -13.05 -24.58
N LEU A 472 19.31 -13.22 -24.78
CA LEU A 472 18.71 -14.37 -25.43
C LEU A 472 18.17 -13.93 -26.80
N TYR A 473 18.51 -14.70 -27.82
CA TYR A 473 18.04 -14.53 -29.20
C TYR A 473 17.29 -15.79 -29.61
N GLY A 474 15.97 -15.71 -29.70
CA GLY A 474 15.08 -16.78 -30.15
C GLY A 474 14.63 -16.61 -31.59
N HIS A 475 13.96 -17.64 -32.11
CA HIS A 475 13.32 -17.71 -33.42
C HIS A 475 14.31 -17.53 -34.58
N LEU A 476 15.44 -18.21 -34.47
CA LEU A 476 16.54 -18.16 -35.44
C LEU A 476 16.44 -19.32 -36.45
N SER A 477 17.20 -19.24 -37.54
CA SER A 477 17.32 -20.36 -38.48
C SER A 477 18.22 -21.46 -37.92
N ARG A 478 17.84 -22.72 -38.13
CA ARG A 478 18.62 -23.91 -37.74
C ARG A 478 20.02 -23.92 -38.36
N GLU A 479 20.19 -23.32 -39.54
CA GLU A 479 21.50 -23.21 -40.20
C GLU A 479 22.50 -22.32 -39.44
N SER A 480 22.02 -21.54 -38.47
CA SER A 480 22.85 -20.68 -37.61
C SER A 480 23.58 -21.47 -36.54
N LEU A 481 22.97 -22.51 -35.96
CA LEU A 481 23.48 -23.22 -34.78
C LEU A 481 24.81 -23.98 -35.00
N PRO A 482 25.05 -24.68 -36.12
CA PRO A 482 26.29 -25.45 -36.32
C PRO A 482 27.57 -24.61 -36.33
N LYS A 483 27.45 -23.28 -36.42
CA LYS A 483 28.58 -22.34 -36.43
C LYS A 483 29.03 -21.93 -35.03
N LEU A 484 28.31 -22.37 -33.99
CA LEU A 484 28.51 -21.96 -32.61
C LEU A 484 29.17 -23.08 -31.77
N SER A 485 29.90 -22.66 -30.74
CA SER A 485 30.41 -23.53 -29.70
C SER A 485 30.35 -22.81 -28.35
N ILE A 486 30.05 -23.55 -27.27
CA ILE A 486 30.03 -22.96 -25.92
C ILE A 486 31.42 -22.39 -25.59
N GLY A 487 31.44 -21.15 -25.09
CA GLY A 487 32.66 -20.39 -24.82
C GLY A 487 33.20 -19.58 -26.01
N MET A 488 32.57 -19.65 -27.19
CA MET A 488 32.92 -18.81 -28.34
C MET A 488 32.74 -17.32 -28.00
N LYS A 489 33.78 -16.52 -28.23
CA LYS A 489 33.73 -15.06 -28.04
C LYS A 489 33.01 -14.41 -29.22
N ILE A 490 32.10 -13.49 -28.93
CA ILE A 490 31.32 -12.72 -29.88
C ILE A 490 31.54 -11.23 -29.57
N ASN A 491 31.87 -10.42 -30.57
CA ASN A 491 31.96 -8.97 -30.39
C ASN A 491 30.62 -8.31 -30.75
N ALA A 492 30.35 -7.14 -30.18
CA ALA A 492 29.24 -6.29 -30.57
C ALA A 492 29.33 -5.97 -32.08
N GLY A 493 28.25 -6.27 -32.79
CA GLY A 493 28.13 -6.11 -34.25
C GLY A 493 28.57 -7.32 -35.08
N ASP A 494 29.02 -8.41 -34.45
CA ASP A 494 29.22 -9.68 -35.17
C ASP A 494 27.85 -10.30 -35.52
N GLN A 495 27.72 -10.82 -36.75
CA GLN A 495 26.53 -11.57 -37.14
C GLN A 495 26.56 -12.94 -36.47
N ILE A 496 25.55 -13.23 -35.65
CA ILE A 496 25.46 -14.48 -34.87
C ILE A 496 24.48 -15.47 -35.49
N ALA A 497 23.48 -14.99 -36.23
CA ALA A 497 22.44 -15.83 -36.79
C ALA A 497 21.70 -15.16 -37.97
N THR A 498 20.67 -15.83 -38.45
CA THR A 498 19.62 -15.28 -39.32
C THR A 498 18.24 -15.65 -38.76
N ILE A 499 17.20 -14.89 -39.07
CA ILE A 499 15.82 -15.17 -38.64
C ILE A 499 15.30 -16.46 -39.28
N GLY A 500 14.66 -17.32 -38.48
CA GLY A 500 14.09 -18.58 -38.94
C GLY A 500 12.79 -18.42 -39.72
N GLN A 501 12.44 -19.44 -40.49
CA GLN A 501 11.11 -19.56 -41.09
C GLN A 501 10.05 -19.94 -40.05
N GLU A 502 8.77 -19.74 -40.35
CA GLU A 502 7.66 -20.01 -39.40
C GLU A 502 7.67 -21.44 -38.82
N HIS A 503 8.04 -22.45 -39.63
CA HIS A 503 8.15 -23.83 -39.17
C HIS A 503 9.44 -24.13 -38.38
N GLU A 504 10.49 -23.31 -38.51
CA GLU A 504 11.67 -23.33 -37.64
C GLU A 504 11.38 -22.62 -36.31
N ASN A 505 10.62 -21.53 -36.38
CA ASN A 505 10.11 -20.78 -35.23
C ASN A 505 8.90 -21.44 -34.58
N VAL A 506 8.72 -22.75 -34.80
CA VAL A 506 7.72 -23.60 -34.14
C VAL A 506 6.29 -23.04 -34.15
N GLY A 507 5.90 -22.38 -35.25
CA GLY A 507 4.56 -21.82 -35.47
C GLY A 507 4.44 -20.32 -35.26
N TRP A 508 5.53 -19.63 -34.90
CA TRP A 508 5.55 -18.16 -34.84
C TRP A 508 5.94 -17.55 -36.19
N PRO A 509 5.36 -16.40 -36.58
CA PRO A 509 5.80 -15.65 -37.77
C PRO A 509 7.31 -15.34 -37.75
N PRO A 510 7.96 -15.13 -38.90
CA PRO A 510 9.37 -14.75 -38.95
C PRO A 510 9.67 -13.47 -38.13
N HIS A 511 10.41 -13.65 -37.04
CA HIS A 511 10.93 -12.58 -36.19
C HIS A 511 12.11 -13.12 -35.37
N THR A 512 12.88 -12.25 -34.73
CA THR A 512 13.77 -12.66 -33.63
C THR A 512 13.23 -12.13 -32.31
N HIS A 513 13.15 -13.01 -31.31
CA HIS A 513 12.84 -12.64 -29.94
C HIS A 513 14.14 -12.23 -29.25
N PHE A 514 14.23 -10.97 -28.83
CA PHE A 514 15.40 -10.45 -28.11
C PHE A 514 15.03 -10.17 -26.65
N GLN A 515 15.68 -10.88 -25.73
CA GLN A 515 15.45 -10.74 -24.29
C GLN A 515 16.76 -10.41 -23.56
N LEU A 516 16.67 -9.49 -22.62
CA LEU A 516 17.76 -9.15 -21.70
C LEU A 516 17.45 -9.80 -20.35
N LEU A 517 18.45 -10.43 -19.73
CA LEU A 517 18.31 -11.22 -18.50
C LEU A 517 19.44 -10.88 -17.53
N THR A 518 19.14 -10.70 -16.25
CA THR A 518 20.13 -10.44 -15.19
C THR A 518 20.38 -11.67 -14.33
N ASP A 519 19.62 -12.74 -14.53
CA ASP A 519 19.78 -14.07 -13.95
C ASP A 519 18.95 -15.07 -14.77
N LEU A 520 19.34 -16.34 -14.78
CA LEU A 520 18.61 -17.40 -15.48
C LEU A 520 17.68 -18.19 -14.55
N CYS A 521 17.77 -17.96 -13.23
CA CYS A 521 16.93 -18.54 -12.20
C CYS A 521 16.84 -20.08 -12.31
N GLY A 522 17.98 -20.71 -12.62
CA GLY A 522 18.11 -22.16 -12.81
C GLY A 522 17.46 -22.72 -14.09
N MET A 523 16.83 -21.90 -14.92
CA MET A 523 16.07 -22.34 -16.10
C MET A 523 16.91 -22.48 -17.37
N GLY A 524 18.10 -21.88 -17.43
CA GLY A 524 18.95 -21.96 -18.63
C GLY A 524 18.27 -21.41 -19.88
N LEU A 525 18.17 -22.23 -20.93
CA LEU A 525 17.50 -21.88 -22.19
C LEU A 525 15.96 -21.89 -22.10
N ASP A 526 15.40 -22.44 -21.03
CA ASP A 526 13.95 -22.51 -20.79
C ASP A 526 13.45 -21.32 -19.94
N VAL A 527 14.28 -20.29 -19.78
CA VAL A 527 13.92 -19.05 -19.08
C VAL A 527 12.68 -18.42 -19.72
N TYR A 528 11.77 -17.94 -18.88
CA TYR A 528 10.47 -17.49 -19.35
C TYR A 528 10.59 -16.28 -20.29
N GLY A 529 9.95 -16.39 -21.46
CA GLY A 529 9.74 -15.27 -22.39
C GLY A 529 8.48 -14.47 -22.07
N VAL A 530 7.67 -14.99 -21.14
CA VAL A 530 6.44 -14.38 -20.64
C VAL A 530 6.30 -14.57 -19.13
N ALA A 531 6.04 -13.48 -18.41
CA ALA A 531 5.83 -13.48 -16.97
C ALA A 531 4.36 -13.73 -16.58
N PRO A 532 4.13 -14.35 -15.41
CA PRO A 532 2.84 -14.25 -14.72
C PRO A 532 2.45 -12.78 -14.50
N LYS A 533 1.17 -12.46 -14.71
CA LYS A 533 0.63 -11.09 -14.53
C LYS A 533 0.92 -10.51 -13.13
N ASP A 534 0.88 -11.36 -12.11
CA ASP A 534 1.07 -10.98 -10.71
C ASP A 534 2.54 -10.94 -10.26
N GLU A 535 3.49 -11.28 -11.12
CA GLU A 535 4.93 -11.25 -10.83
C GLU A 535 5.71 -10.29 -11.74
N ILE A 536 5.02 -9.37 -12.43
CA ILE A 536 5.67 -8.45 -13.35
C ILE A 536 6.75 -7.58 -12.69
N SER A 537 6.56 -7.13 -11.45
CA SER A 537 7.58 -6.36 -10.71
C SER A 537 8.89 -7.15 -10.56
N LEU A 538 8.78 -8.40 -10.11
CA LEU A 538 9.87 -9.35 -10.03
C LEU A 538 10.54 -9.56 -11.39
N TRP A 539 9.76 -9.89 -12.41
CA TRP A 539 10.29 -10.23 -13.74
C TRP A 539 10.88 -9.03 -14.47
N ARG A 540 10.47 -7.79 -14.18
CA ARG A 540 11.16 -6.59 -14.69
C ARG A 540 12.55 -6.41 -14.06
N SER A 541 12.83 -7.03 -12.92
CA SER A 541 14.17 -7.07 -12.34
C SER A 541 15.02 -8.19 -12.94
N ILE A 542 14.43 -9.37 -13.22
CA ILE A 542 15.13 -10.53 -13.81
C ILE A 542 15.34 -10.35 -15.31
N SER A 543 14.33 -9.83 -16.02
CA SER A 543 14.33 -9.56 -17.44
C SER A 543 13.96 -8.09 -17.70
N PRO A 544 14.91 -7.16 -17.54
CA PRO A 544 14.66 -5.73 -17.71
C PRO A 544 14.41 -5.36 -19.18
N ASN A 545 13.90 -4.14 -19.42
CA ASN A 545 13.58 -3.66 -20.77
C ASN A 545 14.77 -3.85 -21.73
N PRO A 546 14.63 -4.70 -22.77
CA PRO A 546 15.73 -5.01 -23.68
C PRO A 546 16.24 -3.80 -24.47
N ASN A 547 15.49 -2.69 -24.52
CA ASN A 547 15.93 -1.46 -25.16
C ASN A 547 17.15 -0.80 -24.50
N LEU A 548 17.50 -1.22 -23.28
CA LEU A 548 18.79 -0.89 -22.67
C LEU A 548 19.98 -1.35 -23.54
N ALA A 549 19.82 -2.46 -24.26
CA ALA A 549 20.80 -2.97 -25.21
C ALA A 549 20.49 -2.57 -26.67
N LEU A 550 19.21 -2.54 -27.08
CA LEU A 550 18.81 -2.32 -28.48
C LEU A 550 18.96 -0.87 -28.97
N GLY A 551 18.82 0.14 -28.10
CA GLY A 551 19.00 1.55 -28.49
C GLY A 551 17.93 2.13 -29.44
N ILE A 552 16.73 1.54 -29.48
CA ILE A 552 15.58 2.05 -30.23
C ILE A 552 15.12 3.38 -29.60
N ALA A 553 14.89 4.39 -30.44
CA ALA A 553 14.74 5.79 -30.01
C ALA A 553 13.57 6.05 -29.04
N SER A 554 12.48 5.26 -29.09
CA SER A 554 11.35 5.36 -28.16
C SER A 554 10.50 4.08 -28.16
N GLY A 555 9.49 4.01 -27.28
CA GLY A 555 8.30 3.17 -27.51
C GLY A 555 8.43 1.65 -27.33
N THR A 556 9.43 1.11 -26.64
CA THR A 556 9.58 -0.35 -26.51
C THR A 556 8.87 -0.97 -25.31
N ASP A 557 8.53 -0.20 -24.28
CA ASP A 557 7.84 -0.67 -23.07
C ASP A 557 6.35 -0.35 -23.18
N ALA A 558 5.49 -1.38 -23.15
CA ALA A 558 4.03 -1.22 -23.18
C ALA A 558 3.44 -0.80 -21.82
N HIS A 559 4.25 -0.78 -20.75
CA HIS A 559 3.81 -0.44 -19.40
C HIS A 559 2.58 -1.23 -18.96
N ALA A 560 2.65 -2.57 -19.02
CA ALA A 560 1.54 -3.46 -18.67
C ALA A 560 0.75 -3.00 -17.44
N HIS A 561 -0.57 -2.97 -17.61
CA HIS A 561 -1.52 -2.69 -16.54
C HIS A 561 -1.42 -3.76 -15.45
N LEU A 562 -1.17 -3.31 -14.22
CA LEU A 562 -1.21 -4.15 -13.02
C LEU A 562 -2.66 -4.41 -12.64
N SER A 563 -2.95 -5.57 -12.03
CA SER A 563 -4.27 -5.78 -11.43
C SER A 563 -4.44 -4.92 -10.17
N THR A 564 -5.69 -4.62 -9.82
CA THR A 564 -6.02 -3.82 -8.63
C THR A 564 -5.43 -4.40 -7.33
N ASP A 565 -5.43 -5.73 -7.17
CA ASP A 565 -4.83 -6.38 -6.00
C ASP A 565 -3.31 -6.19 -5.96
N VAL A 566 -2.62 -6.33 -7.09
CA VAL A 566 -1.16 -6.10 -7.18
C VAL A 566 -0.83 -4.64 -6.87
N ILE A 567 -1.62 -3.69 -7.37
CA ILE A 567 -1.46 -2.26 -7.03
C ILE A 567 -1.64 -2.04 -5.53
N ARG A 568 -2.70 -2.60 -4.93
CA ARG A 568 -2.97 -2.47 -3.49
C ARG A 568 -1.81 -3.03 -2.67
N GLU A 569 -1.30 -4.20 -3.01
CA GLU A 569 -0.18 -4.83 -2.32
C GLU A 569 1.10 -4.00 -2.45
N ALA A 570 1.47 -3.61 -3.67
CA ALA A 570 2.65 -2.81 -3.94
C ALA A 570 2.61 -1.48 -3.16
N ARG A 571 1.45 -0.81 -3.08
CA ARG A 571 1.29 0.41 -2.28
C ARG A 571 1.70 0.24 -0.82
N THR A 572 1.52 -0.95 -0.23
CA THR A 572 1.85 -1.19 1.18
C THR A 572 3.35 -1.34 1.47
N THR A 573 4.14 -1.60 0.42
CA THR A 573 5.60 -1.74 0.50
C THR A 573 6.33 -0.54 -0.11
N VAL A 574 5.78 0.10 -1.16
CA VAL A 574 6.44 1.20 -1.87
C VAL A 574 5.96 2.60 -1.46
N LEU A 575 4.79 2.73 -0.82
CA LEU A 575 4.27 4.01 -0.31
C LEU A 575 4.11 4.01 1.21
N SER A 576 4.17 5.20 1.80
CA SER A 576 3.88 5.38 3.22
C SER A 576 2.41 5.05 3.52
N ARG A 577 2.17 4.31 4.60
CA ARG A 577 0.83 3.98 5.08
C ARG A 577 0.07 5.16 5.68
N ASN A 578 0.74 6.30 5.88
CA ASN A 578 0.07 7.55 6.22
C ASN A 578 -0.78 8.09 5.05
N LEU A 579 -0.61 7.55 3.83
CA LEU A 579 -1.45 7.82 2.68
C LEU A 579 -2.64 6.84 2.66
N SER A 580 -3.76 7.28 3.23
CA SER A 580 -4.98 6.47 3.34
C SER A 580 -5.64 6.20 1.98
N LEU A 581 -6.36 5.08 1.91
CA LEU A 581 -7.29 4.76 0.83
C LEU A 581 -8.72 4.93 1.34
N ASN A 582 -9.63 5.33 0.45
CA ASN A 582 -11.06 5.34 0.75
C ASN A 582 -11.64 3.94 0.58
N PHE A 583 -12.74 3.70 1.30
CA PHE A 583 -13.54 2.47 1.30
C PHE A 583 -12.87 1.24 1.92
N ARG A 584 -13.67 0.28 2.36
CA ARG A 584 -13.20 -1.01 2.90
C ARG A 584 -12.48 -1.82 1.81
N THR A 585 -13.05 -1.83 0.61
CA THR A 585 -12.42 -2.37 -0.60
C THR A 585 -12.09 -1.22 -1.55
N PRO A 586 -10.82 -0.80 -1.65
CA PRO A 586 -10.40 0.28 -2.53
C PRO A 586 -10.74 -0.01 -4.00
N ILE A 587 -11.09 1.04 -4.73
CA ILE A 587 -11.42 0.97 -6.16
C ILE A 587 -10.30 1.59 -6.98
N GLU A 588 -9.86 0.89 -8.02
CA GLU A 588 -8.95 1.43 -9.02
C GLU A 588 -9.71 2.28 -10.04
N ILE A 589 -9.36 3.56 -10.11
CA ILE A 589 -9.96 4.52 -11.04
C ILE A 589 -8.98 4.79 -12.18
N VAL A 590 -9.44 4.56 -13.42
CA VAL A 590 -8.62 4.69 -14.64
C VAL A 590 -9.00 5.90 -15.49
N ARG A 591 -10.19 6.46 -15.28
CA ARG A 591 -10.70 7.59 -16.08
C ARG A 591 -11.64 8.46 -15.26
N GLY A 592 -11.72 9.73 -15.59
CA GLY A 592 -12.75 10.64 -15.11
C GLY A 592 -13.27 11.55 -16.22
N GLU A 593 -14.54 11.89 -16.16
CA GLU A 593 -15.21 12.78 -17.12
C GLU A 593 -16.34 13.54 -16.43
N GLY A 594 -16.30 14.88 -16.46
CA GLY A 594 -17.33 15.71 -15.83
C GLY A 594 -17.45 15.43 -14.34
N ALA A 595 -18.62 15.02 -13.86
CA ALA A 595 -18.86 14.64 -12.47
C ALA A 595 -18.63 13.16 -12.15
N TYR A 596 -18.05 12.38 -13.08
CA TYR A 596 -17.94 10.93 -12.95
C TYR A 596 -16.49 10.43 -12.96
N LEU A 597 -16.27 9.37 -12.20
CA LEU A 597 -15.06 8.53 -12.23
C LEU A 597 -15.41 7.13 -12.74
N TYR A 598 -14.48 6.45 -13.38
CA TYR A 598 -14.69 5.14 -13.99
C TYR A 598 -13.62 4.16 -13.51
N ASP A 599 -14.06 2.98 -13.10
CA ASP A 599 -13.16 1.89 -12.75
C ASP A 599 -12.64 1.13 -13.99
N VAL A 600 -11.76 0.16 -13.73
CA VAL A 600 -11.18 -0.74 -14.74
C VAL A 600 -12.22 -1.54 -15.55
N ASN A 601 -13.44 -1.72 -15.02
CA ASN A 601 -14.53 -2.43 -15.69
C ASN A 601 -15.46 -1.47 -16.45
N GLY A 602 -15.16 -0.17 -16.45
CA GLY A 602 -15.99 0.87 -17.05
C GLY A 602 -17.21 1.25 -16.23
N LYS A 603 -17.35 0.81 -14.97
CA LYS A 603 -18.45 1.24 -14.09
C LYS A 603 -18.25 2.72 -13.74
N ALA A 604 -19.30 3.51 -13.95
CA ALA A 604 -19.33 4.93 -13.61
C ALA A 604 -19.71 5.16 -12.15
N TYR A 605 -19.04 6.12 -11.52
CA TYR A 605 -19.28 6.55 -10.15
C TYR A 605 -19.49 8.07 -10.13
N LEU A 606 -20.67 8.51 -9.68
CA LEU A 606 -20.93 9.93 -9.44
C LEU A 606 -20.06 10.42 -8.28
N ASP A 607 -19.26 11.44 -8.54
CA ASP A 607 -18.28 11.98 -7.61
C ASP A 607 -18.85 13.15 -6.80
N LEU A 608 -19.30 12.88 -5.57
CA LEU A 608 -19.72 13.91 -4.63
C LEU A 608 -18.61 14.33 -3.66
N VAL A 609 -17.38 13.86 -3.88
CA VAL A 609 -16.26 14.00 -2.95
C VAL A 609 -15.21 14.98 -3.47
N ASN A 610 -14.93 15.09 -4.76
CA ASN A 610 -13.77 15.86 -5.24
C ASN A 610 -14.10 17.30 -5.65
N ASN A 611 -13.74 18.26 -4.79
CA ASN A 611 -13.73 19.69 -5.15
C ASN A 611 -12.45 20.12 -5.88
N VAL A 612 -11.49 19.21 -6.05
CA VAL A 612 -10.25 19.47 -6.82
C VAL A 612 -10.55 19.54 -8.31
N ALA A 613 -11.34 18.60 -8.84
CA ALA A 613 -11.83 18.62 -10.22
C ALA A 613 -13.02 19.60 -10.35
N HIS A 614 -12.81 20.85 -9.95
CA HIS A 614 -13.82 21.89 -9.80
C HIS A 614 -14.69 22.11 -11.03
N VAL A 615 -14.09 22.13 -12.22
CA VAL A 615 -14.81 22.30 -13.50
C VAL A 615 -15.12 20.98 -14.20
N GLY A 616 -14.94 19.86 -13.49
CA GLY A 616 -15.13 18.50 -14.00
C GLY A 616 -13.81 17.80 -14.33
N HIS A 617 -13.82 16.48 -14.19
CA HIS A 617 -12.72 15.60 -14.56
C HIS A 617 -12.46 15.66 -16.07
N GLY A 618 -11.18 15.73 -16.45
CA GLY A 618 -10.77 15.69 -17.86
C GLY A 618 -11.27 16.87 -18.72
N HIS A 619 -11.59 18.03 -18.12
CA HIS A 619 -12.20 19.14 -18.85
C HIS A 619 -11.36 19.57 -20.08
N PRO A 620 -11.89 19.53 -21.32
CA PRO A 620 -11.09 19.60 -22.54
C PRO A 620 -10.35 20.93 -22.71
N ARG A 621 -10.95 22.07 -22.32
CA ARG A 621 -10.28 23.38 -22.36
C ARG A 621 -9.06 23.45 -21.43
N VAL A 622 -9.14 22.84 -20.26
CA VAL A 622 -8.05 22.88 -19.26
C VAL A 622 -6.91 21.98 -19.72
N VAL A 623 -7.23 20.77 -20.21
CA VAL A 623 -6.24 19.83 -20.78
C VAL A 623 -5.52 20.47 -21.97
N ALA A 624 -6.25 21.08 -22.90
CA ALA A 624 -5.67 21.73 -24.08
C ALA A 624 -4.76 22.91 -23.70
N ALA A 625 -5.16 23.75 -22.73
CA ALA A 625 -4.34 24.86 -22.26
C ALA A 625 -3.02 24.39 -21.65
N GLY A 626 -3.07 23.38 -20.76
CA GLY A 626 -1.88 22.79 -20.14
C GLY A 626 -0.94 22.14 -21.15
N ALA A 627 -1.46 21.29 -22.04
CA ALA A 627 -0.67 20.58 -23.05
C ALA A 627 0.00 21.54 -24.03
N THR A 628 -0.74 22.53 -24.54
CA THR A 628 -0.22 23.53 -25.48
C THR A 628 0.90 24.35 -24.84
N GLN A 629 0.71 24.79 -23.59
CA GLN A 629 1.72 25.58 -22.90
C GLN A 629 2.95 24.74 -22.55
N MET A 630 2.78 23.47 -22.17
CA MET A 630 3.88 22.56 -21.84
C MET A 630 4.77 22.26 -23.06
N ALA A 631 4.17 22.13 -24.25
CA ALA A 631 4.91 21.98 -25.51
C ALA A 631 5.65 23.28 -25.93
N THR A 632 5.28 24.42 -25.36
CA THR A 632 5.84 25.74 -25.71
C THR A 632 6.94 26.17 -24.73
N LEU A 633 6.62 26.30 -23.44
CA LEU A 633 7.54 26.77 -22.41
C LEU A 633 7.02 26.39 -21.02
N ASN A 634 7.88 25.80 -20.19
CA ASN A 634 7.62 25.58 -18.77
C ASN A 634 8.89 25.83 -17.95
N THR A 635 9.01 27.02 -17.38
CA THR A 635 10.20 27.47 -16.62
C THR A 635 9.77 28.27 -15.38
N ASN A 636 10.74 28.67 -14.56
CA ASN A 636 10.49 29.50 -13.37
C ASN A 636 10.20 30.98 -13.73
N THR A 637 9.75 31.75 -12.73
CA THR A 637 9.29 33.14 -12.88
C THR A 637 10.38 34.20 -12.96
N ARG A 638 11.67 33.82 -13.01
CA ARG A 638 12.78 34.79 -13.22
C ARG A 638 12.90 35.25 -14.67
N TYR A 639 12.26 34.54 -15.60
CA TYR A 639 12.14 34.94 -16.99
C TYR A 639 10.74 35.52 -17.22
N LEU A 640 10.66 36.61 -17.99
CA LEU A 640 9.38 37.25 -18.29
C LEU A 640 8.51 36.35 -19.17
N HIS A 641 7.23 36.21 -18.82
CA HIS A 641 6.21 35.61 -19.67
C HIS A 641 4.84 36.25 -19.38
N GLN A 642 3.99 36.36 -20.40
CA GLN A 642 2.72 37.09 -20.27
C GLN A 642 1.68 36.34 -19.41
N ASN A 643 1.62 35.00 -19.50
CA ASN A 643 0.57 34.19 -18.88
C ASN A 643 0.41 34.42 -17.37
N ILE A 644 1.51 34.61 -16.62
CA ILE A 644 1.44 34.85 -15.17
C ILE A 644 0.75 36.18 -14.86
N ILE A 645 0.95 37.20 -15.70
CA ILE A 645 0.31 38.51 -15.55
C ILE A 645 -1.17 38.43 -15.89
N ASP A 646 -1.52 37.76 -16.99
CA ASP A 646 -2.92 37.57 -17.39
C ASP A 646 -3.69 36.80 -16.32
N TYR A 647 -3.09 35.72 -15.82
CA TYR A 647 -3.70 34.93 -14.77
C TYR A 647 -3.80 35.68 -13.44
N ALA A 648 -2.75 36.39 -13.00
CA ALA A 648 -2.80 37.19 -11.78
C ALA A 648 -3.89 38.28 -11.85
N ARG A 649 -4.05 38.94 -12.99
CA ARG A 649 -5.10 39.95 -13.21
C ARG A 649 -6.49 39.33 -13.22
N ALA A 650 -6.67 38.21 -13.93
CA ALA A 650 -7.95 37.49 -13.94
C ALA A 650 -8.34 37.06 -12.52
N LEU A 651 -7.41 36.49 -11.76
CA LEU A 651 -7.67 36.04 -10.39
C LEU A 651 -8.01 37.21 -9.45
N THR A 652 -7.20 38.27 -9.44
CA THR A 652 -7.44 39.44 -8.58
C THR A 652 -8.72 40.18 -8.94
N SER A 653 -9.16 40.16 -10.20
CA SER A 653 -10.45 40.75 -10.59
C SER A 653 -11.67 40.06 -9.97
N THR A 654 -11.51 38.86 -9.42
CA THR A 654 -12.57 38.14 -8.69
C THR A 654 -12.62 38.48 -7.20
N LEU A 655 -11.65 39.25 -6.69
CA LEU A 655 -11.53 39.62 -5.28
C LEU A 655 -11.97 41.08 -5.06
N PRO A 656 -12.49 41.41 -3.86
CA PRO A 656 -12.79 42.80 -3.53
C PRO A 656 -11.52 43.62 -3.30
N ASP A 657 -11.58 44.92 -3.60
CA ASP A 657 -10.55 45.87 -3.22
C ASP A 657 -10.31 45.83 -1.69
N PRO A 658 -9.07 45.98 -1.19
CA PRO A 658 -7.83 46.28 -1.92
C PRO A 658 -6.93 45.05 -2.21
N LEU A 659 -7.48 43.84 -2.33
CA LEU A 659 -6.71 42.60 -2.51
C LEU A 659 -6.22 42.43 -3.96
N SER A 660 -4.97 42.82 -4.24
CA SER A 660 -4.49 42.95 -5.63
C SER A 660 -3.07 42.41 -5.89
N VAL A 661 -2.34 41.94 -4.87
CA VAL A 661 -0.97 41.41 -5.04
C VAL A 661 -0.98 39.90 -4.81
N VAL A 662 -0.46 39.15 -5.78
CA VAL A 662 -0.51 37.69 -5.80
C VAL A 662 0.89 37.10 -5.62
N PHE A 663 0.99 36.10 -4.76
CA PHE A 663 2.12 35.17 -4.70
C PHE A 663 1.63 33.78 -5.09
N PHE A 664 2.21 33.18 -6.13
CA PHE A 664 1.86 31.83 -6.56
C PHE A 664 2.74 30.77 -5.88
N VAL A 665 2.11 29.67 -5.48
CA VAL A 665 2.71 28.50 -4.84
C VAL A 665 2.02 27.23 -5.37
N ASN A 666 2.38 26.05 -4.86
CA ASN A 666 1.99 24.77 -5.47
C ASN A 666 0.90 24.03 -4.68
N SER A 667 0.63 24.42 -3.44
CA SER A 667 -0.40 23.80 -2.61
C SER A 667 -1.01 24.79 -1.60
N GLY A 668 -2.20 24.46 -1.09
CA GLY A 668 -2.83 25.24 0.00
C GLY A 668 -1.96 25.30 1.26
N SER A 669 -1.20 24.23 1.57
CA SER A 669 -0.24 24.24 2.67
C SER A 669 0.86 25.28 2.44
N GLU A 670 1.44 25.35 1.25
CA GLU A 670 2.44 26.37 0.92
C GLU A 670 1.84 27.79 0.96
N ALA A 671 0.58 27.95 0.57
CA ALA A 671 -0.11 29.24 0.62
C ALA A 671 -0.29 29.72 2.07
N ASN A 672 -0.78 28.84 2.95
CA ASN A 672 -0.93 29.15 4.37
C ASN A 672 0.43 29.35 5.06
N ASP A 673 1.46 28.57 4.71
CA ASP A 673 2.82 28.73 5.24
C ASP A 673 3.43 30.08 4.84
N LEU A 674 3.28 30.48 3.57
CA LEU A 674 3.70 31.78 3.08
C LEU A 674 2.91 32.92 3.74
N ALA A 675 1.60 32.76 3.93
CA ALA A 675 0.78 33.74 4.61
C ALA A 675 1.27 33.99 6.05
N ILE A 676 1.62 32.94 6.79
CA ILE A 676 2.23 33.07 8.14
C ILE A 676 3.49 33.94 8.06
N ARG A 677 4.38 33.70 7.10
CA ARG A 677 5.61 34.48 6.92
C ARG A 677 5.34 35.95 6.58
N ILE A 678 4.38 36.21 5.69
CA ILE A 678 3.98 37.57 5.30
C ILE A 678 3.42 38.33 6.50
N VAL A 679 2.52 37.70 7.27
CA VAL A 679 1.94 38.29 8.47
C VAL A 679 3.02 38.63 9.50
N GLN A 680 3.93 37.70 9.79
CA GLN A 680 5.00 37.93 10.76
C GLN A 680 5.95 39.05 10.29
N ALA A 681 6.20 39.16 8.98
CA ALA A 681 7.00 40.25 8.43
C ALA A 681 6.30 41.61 8.55
N HIS A 682 4.98 41.67 8.40
CA HIS A 682 4.19 42.90 8.53
C HIS A 682 4.02 43.31 10.00
N THR A 683 3.48 42.42 10.83
CA THR A 683 3.09 42.70 12.22
C THR A 683 4.27 42.67 13.21
N LYS A 684 5.38 42.02 12.85
CA LYS A 684 6.49 41.68 13.76
C LYS A 684 6.05 40.85 14.98
N ALA A 685 4.93 40.16 14.88
CA ALA A 685 4.30 39.38 15.92
C ALA A 685 4.30 37.88 15.59
N ARG A 686 4.04 37.00 16.58
CA ARG A 686 4.02 35.54 16.40
C ARG A 686 2.72 34.86 16.83
N GLY A 687 1.84 35.56 17.55
CA GLY A 687 0.62 34.99 18.08
C GLY A 687 -0.41 34.66 16.99
N PHE A 688 -0.96 33.45 16.98
CA PHE A 688 -2.02 33.05 16.06
C PHE A 688 -3.27 32.59 16.80
N ILE A 689 -4.43 32.88 16.23
CA ILE A 689 -5.71 32.31 16.64
C ILE A 689 -6.28 31.51 15.47
N ALA A 690 -6.81 30.32 15.75
CA ALA A 690 -7.56 29.50 14.81
C ALA A 690 -8.85 28.98 15.47
N LEU A 691 -9.84 28.59 14.67
CA LEU A 691 -11.08 27.98 15.17
C LEU A 691 -10.84 26.52 15.53
N ASN A 692 -11.53 26.03 16.57
CA ASN A 692 -11.51 24.61 16.92
C ASN A 692 -11.91 23.74 15.70
N HIS A 693 -11.33 22.55 15.60
CA HIS A 693 -11.46 21.62 14.46
C HIS A 693 -10.95 22.11 13.09
N ALA A 694 -10.39 23.32 12.97
CA ALA A 694 -9.87 23.82 11.69
C ALA A 694 -8.61 23.05 11.23
N TYR A 695 -8.45 22.96 9.91
CA TYR A 695 -7.30 22.34 9.25
C TYR A 695 -6.81 23.18 8.08
N HIS A 696 -5.57 23.65 8.15
CA HIS A 696 -5.00 24.59 7.17
C HIS A 696 -3.90 23.99 6.30
N GLY A 697 -3.43 22.76 6.56
CA GLY A 697 -2.38 22.13 5.75
C GLY A 697 -1.42 21.25 6.55
N HIS A 698 -0.30 20.87 5.93
CA HIS A 698 0.61 19.84 6.47
C HIS A 698 2.07 20.28 6.64
N THR A 699 2.45 21.52 6.33
CA THR A 699 3.80 22.01 6.68
C THR A 699 3.89 22.21 8.18
N ALA A 700 5.11 22.20 8.74
CA ALA A 700 5.29 22.29 10.19
C ALA A 700 4.59 23.51 10.81
N SER A 701 4.80 24.71 10.23
CA SER A 701 4.19 25.96 10.74
C SER A 701 2.66 25.96 10.61
N VAL A 702 2.12 25.30 9.59
CA VAL A 702 0.67 25.23 9.36
C VAL A 702 0.01 24.17 10.25
N VAL A 703 0.72 23.07 10.56
CA VAL A 703 0.29 22.08 11.55
C VAL A 703 0.19 22.72 12.93
N GLU A 704 1.13 23.59 13.30
CA GLU A 704 1.14 24.33 14.57
C GLU A 704 -0.13 25.18 14.77
N ILE A 705 -0.72 25.71 13.69
CA ILE A 705 -1.97 26.49 13.72
C ILE A 705 -3.22 25.69 13.31
N SER A 706 -3.14 24.36 13.20
CA SER A 706 -4.27 23.50 12.80
C SER A 706 -4.78 22.63 13.97
N PRO A 707 -5.82 23.07 14.70
CA PRO A 707 -6.37 22.30 15.83
C PRO A 707 -6.76 20.86 15.50
N TYR A 708 -7.24 20.60 14.28
CA TYR A 708 -7.53 19.24 13.79
C TYR A 708 -6.32 18.28 13.94
N LYS A 709 -5.09 18.79 13.77
CA LYS A 709 -3.87 17.97 13.85
C LYS A 709 -3.33 17.85 15.26
N PHE A 710 -3.21 18.95 16.00
CA PHE A 710 -2.57 18.91 17.31
C PHE A 710 -3.50 18.53 18.47
N LEU A 711 -4.83 18.64 18.31
CA LEU A 711 -5.83 18.11 19.25
C LEU A 711 -6.32 16.71 18.85
N GLY A 712 -6.11 16.30 17.60
CA GLY A 712 -6.47 14.97 17.10
C GLY A 712 -5.56 13.86 17.63
N LYS A 713 -5.90 12.61 17.30
CA LYS A 713 -5.12 11.42 17.67
C LYS A 713 -3.66 11.55 17.22
N GLY A 714 -2.73 11.51 18.19
CA GLY A 714 -1.28 11.64 17.96
C GLY A 714 -0.73 13.07 18.02
N GLY A 715 -1.59 14.07 18.25
CA GLY A 715 -1.18 15.45 18.50
C GLY A 715 -0.61 15.68 19.91
N GLN A 716 0.08 16.81 20.09
CA GLN A 716 0.76 17.18 21.36
C GLN A 716 0.13 18.42 22.03
N GLY A 717 -1.05 18.87 21.58
CA GLY A 717 -1.67 20.11 22.03
C GLY A 717 -1.17 21.36 21.29
N ALA A 718 -1.80 22.50 21.57
CA ALA A 718 -1.48 23.77 20.92
C ALA A 718 -0.09 24.30 21.36
N PRO A 719 0.74 24.80 20.43
CA PRO A 719 1.96 25.53 20.78
C PRO A 719 1.67 26.81 21.58
N GLU A 720 2.65 27.30 22.35
CA GLU A 720 2.48 28.47 23.24
C GLU A 720 1.96 29.73 22.53
N HIS A 721 2.41 29.94 21.28
CA HIS A 721 2.06 31.08 20.45
C HIS A 721 0.71 30.94 19.74
N VAL A 722 -0.03 29.85 19.96
CA VAL A 722 -1.32 29.59 19.33
C VAL A 722 -2.41 29.56 20.40
N ARG A 723 -3.57 30.13 20.08
CA ARG A 723 -4.81 29.95 20.83
C ARG A 723 -5.90 29.42 19.92
N VAL A 724 -6.80 28.64 20.51
CA VAL A 724 -7.91 28.01 19.81
C VAL A 724 -9.20 28.66 20.27
N ALA A 725 -9.88 29.36 19.37
CA ALA A 725 -11.19 29.92 19.63
C ALA A 725 -12.27 28.84 19.48
N ASN A 726 -13.35 28.97 20.25
CA ASN A 726 -14.52 28.09 20.13
C ASN A 726 -15.05 28.11 18.70
N LEU A 727 -15.48 26.94 18.21
CA LEU A 727 -16.15 26.84 16.92
C LEU A 727 -17.58 27.42 17.06
N PRO A 728 -17.95 28.46 16.26
CA PRO A 728 -19.27 29.09 16.28
C PRO A 728 -20.35 28.23 15.60
N ASP A 729 -20.60 27.04 16.15
CA ASP A 729 -21.56 26.07 15.63
C ASP A 729 -22.99 26.37 16.13
N PRO A 730 -23.93 26.77 15.25
CA PRO A 730 -25.31 27.06 15.64
C PRO A 730 -26.14 25.81 15.97
N PHE A 731 -25.69 24.60 15.63
CA PHE A 731 -26.42 23.35 15.82
C PHE A 731 -26.05 22.64 17.12
N ARG A 732 -24.79 22.23 17.30
CA ARG A 732 -24.30 21.50 18.50
C ARG A 732 -23.43 22.35 19.43
N GLY A 733 -23.10 23.58 19.05
CA GLY A 733 -22.25 24.48 19.81
C GLY A 733 -22.86 24.96 21.14
N VAL A 734 -22.00 25.59 21.95
CA VAL A 734 -22.34 26.10 23.29
C VAL A 734 -23.37 27.23 23.22
N HIS A 735 -23.26 28.11 22.21
CA HIS A 735 -24.22 29.20 22.00
C HIS A 735 -25.06 28.91 20.75
N LYS A 736 -26.38 29.08 20.86
CA LYS A 736 -27.35 28.78 19.79
C LYS A 736 -28.37 29.91 19.65
N GLY A 737 -29.06 29.97 18.50
CA GLY A 737 -30.06 30.99 18.20
C GLY A 737 -29.46 32.33 17.75
N GLU A 738 -30.30 33.36 17.64
CA GLU A 738 -29.94 34.65 17.01
C GLU A 738 -28.76 35.38 17.69
N ALA A 739 -28.60 35.22 19.00
CA ALA A 739 -27.52 35.87 19.75
C ALA A 739 -26.17 35.13 19.64
N ALA A 740 -26.13 33.92 19.09
CA ALA A 740 -24.97 33.04 19.13
C ALA A 740 -23.70 33.70 18.59
N GLY A 741 -23.79 34.40 17.45
CA GLY A 741 -22.61 35.05 16.86
C GLY A 741 -21.99 36.13 17.74
N SER A 742 -22.82 36.88 18.47
CA SER A 742 -22.34 37.89 19.44
C SER A 742 -21.71 37.26 20.69
N GLN A 743 -22.26 36.14 21.15
CA GLN A 743 -21.72 35.40 22.30
C GLN A 743 -20.38 34.74 21.95
N TYR A 744 -20.28 34.11 20.78
CA TYR A 744 -19.01 33.59 20.28
C TYR A 744 -17.98 34.69 20.04
N ALA A 745 -18.39 35.89 19.61
CA ALA A 745 -17.47 37.01 19.47
C ALA A 745 -16.96 37.52 20.83
N ALA A 746 -17.74 37.39 21.91
CA ALA A 746 -17.28 37.67 23.27
C ALA A 746 -16.30 36.59 23.78
N ASP A 747 -16.57 35.32 23.50
CA ASP A 747 -15.64 34.21 23.77
C ASP A 747 -14.31 34.41 23.03
N PHE A 748 -14.37 34.84 21.77
CA PHE A 748 -13.19 35.15 20.97
C PHE A 748 -12.37 36.30 21.58
N ALA A 749 -13.02 37.35 22.08
CA ALA A 749 -12.33 38.44 22.78
C ALA A 749 -11.57 37.94 24.02
N ALA A 750 -12.15 36.97 24.75
CA ALA A 750 -11.48 36.33 25.88
C ALA A 750 -10.29 35.46 25.42
N THR A 751 -10.44 34.69 24.34
CA THR A 751 -9.33 33.93 23.72
C THR A 751 -8.19 34.84 23.29
N LEU A 752 -8.51 36.00 22.70
CA LEU A 752 -7.55 37.00 22.27
C LEU A 752 -6.82 37.61 23.48
N ALA A 753 -7.53 37.90 24.57
CA ALA A 753 -6.93 38.43 25.80
C ALA A 753 -6.01 37.42 26.51
N ASP A 754 -6.26 36.12 26.35
CA ASP A 754 -5.45 35.03 26.92
C ASP A 754 -4.20 34.70 26.05
N LEU A 755 -4.09 35.27 24.85
CA LEU A 755 -2.92 35.09 24.00
C LEU A 755 -1.71 35.81 24.61
N ASN A 756 -0.82 35.05 25.23
CA ASN A 756 0.41 35.54 25.87
C ASN A 756 1.52 35.95 24.87
N GLN A 757 1.16 36.33 23.65
CA GLN A 757 2.06 36.77 22.58
C GLN A 757 1.37 37.90 21.80
N PRO A 758 2.12 38.87 21.24
CA PRO A 758 1.54 39.84 20.30
C PRO A 758 0.81 39.12 19.17
N LEU A 759 -0.41 39.57 18.85
CA LEU A 759 -1.23 38.97 17.81
C LEU A 759 -0.63 39.25 16.43
N ALA A 760 -0.30 38.18 15.71
CA ALA A 760 0.09 38.21 14.32
C ALA A 760 -1.15 38.12 13.43
N ALA A 761 -1.95 37.06 13.56
CA ALA A 761 -3.18 36.93 12.80
C ALA A 761 -4.23 35.98 13.40
N PHE A 762 -5.45 36.15 12.91
CA PHE A 762 -6.52 35.16 12.99
C PHE A 762 -6.72 34.53 11.60
N ILE A 763 -6.68 33.20 11.53
CA ILE A 763 -6.95 32.43 10.31
C ILE A 763 -8.28 31.67 10.44
N SER A 764 -9.08 31.68 9.38
CA SER A 764 -10.39 31.05 9.38
C SER A 764 -10.87 30.65 7.98
N GLU A 765 -11.60 29.55 7.90
CA GLU A 765 -12.51 29.27 6.78
C GLU A 765 -13.87 29.94 7.04
N GLY A 766 -14.55 30.45 6.00
CA GLY A 766 -15.91 31.00 6.13
C GLY A 766 -17.00 29.94 6.38
N ILE A 767 -16.71 28.68 6.03
CA ILE A 767 -17.46 27.48 6.40
C ILE A 767 -16.40 26.45 6.79
N VAL A 768 -16.38 26.00 8.05
CA VAL A 768 -15.28 25.16 8.56
C VAL A 768 -15.46 23.73 8.05
N SER A 769 -14.58 23.33 7.15
CA SER A 769 -14.72 22.09 6.38
C SER A 769 -14.63 20.86 7.29
N THR A 770 -13.50 20.68 7.97
CA THR A 770 -13.18 19.47 8.77
C THR A 770 -14.05 19.32 10.01
N ALA A 771 -14.68 20.41 10.46
CA ALA A 771 -15.66 20.38 11.53
C ALA A 771 -17.02 19.81 11.10
N GLY A 772 -17.19 19.46 9.81
CA GLY A 772 -18.47 18.99 9.26
C GLY A 772 -19.26 20.11 8.59
N GLN A 773 -18.60 20.96 7.80
CA GLN A 773 -19.23 22.01 6.97
C GLN A 773 -20.03 23.02 7.82
N ILE A 774 -19.44 23.43 8.95
CA ILE A 774 -20.10 24.34 9.89
C ILE A 774 -20.12 25.74 9.30
N VAL A 775 -21.33 26.22 9.00
CA VAL A 775 -21.59 27.63 8.70
C VAL A 775 -21.52 28.39 10.02
N LEU A 776 -20.61 29.37 10.10
CA LEU A 776 -20.38 30.12 11.33
C LEU A 776 -21.63 30.92 11.71
N ALA A 777 -21.93 31.00 13.01
CA ALA A 777 -23.03 31.81 13.53
C ALA A 777 -22.97 33.27 13.03
N ASP A 778 -24.12 33.79 12.59
CA ASP A 778 -24.23 35.11 11.95
C ASP A 778 -23.59 36.24 12.76
N GLY A 779 -22.79 37.06 12.09
CA GLY A 779 -22.11 38.20 12.69
C GLY A 779 -20.86 37.86 13.51
N PHE A 780 -20.56 36.59 13.79
CA PHE A 780 -19.33 36.21 14.48
C PHE A 780 -18.09 36.69 13.74
N LEU A 781 -17.93 36.30 12.47
CA LEU A 781 -16.69 36.51 11.73
C LEU A 781 -16.38 38.00 11.56
N LYS A 782 -17.42 38.80 11.28
CA LYS A 782 -17.35 40.26 11.20
C LYS A 782 -16.84 40.89 12.50
N ASN A 783 -17.37 40.45 13.64
CA ASN A 783 -16.93 40.96 14.94
C ASN A 783 -15.51 40.50 15.29
N ALA A 784 -15.17 39.23 15.05
CA ALA A 784 -13.83 38.71 15.28
C ALA A 784 -12.77 39.46 14.45
N TYR A 785 -13.03 39.72 13.17
CA TYR A 785 -12.13 40.48 12.30
C TYR A 785 -11.93 41.93 12.78
N ALA A 786 -12.99 42.57 13.28
CA ALA A 786 -12.88 43.91 13.87
C ALA A 786 -11.99 43.90 15.13
N GLN A 787 -12.14 42.89 16.00
CA GLN A 787 -11.33 42.73 17.21
C GLN A 787 -9.85 42.45 16.90
N VAL A 788 -9.58 41.59 15.91
CA VAL A 788 -8.21 41.28 15.43
C VAL A 788 -7.48 42.53 14.96
N ARG A 789 -8.14 43.35 14.14
CA ARG A 789 -7.57 44.62 13.65
C ARG A 789 -7.37 45.63 14.76
N ALA A 790 -8.31 45.73 15.70
CA ALA A 790 -8.16 46.59 16.86
C ALA A 790 -6.96 46.21 17.75
N ALA A 791 -6.57 44.93 17.74
CA ALA A 791 -5.37 44.42 18.41
C ALA A 791 -4.09 44.50 17.57
N GLY A 792 -4.15 45.03 16.34
CA GLY A 792 -3.00 45.17 15.44
C GLY A 792 -2.60 43.92 14.67
N GLY A 793 -3.41 42.86 14.70
CA GLY A 793 -3.21 41.65 13.91
C GLY A 793 -3.87 41.72 12.53
N LEU A 794 -3.53 40.76 11.66
CA LEU A 794 -4.13 40.58 10.34
C LEU A 794 -5.16 39.45 10.32
N THR A 795 -6.05 39.49 9.33
CA THR A 795 -7.08 38.48 9.08
C THR A 795 -6.75 37.68 7.83
N ILE A 796 -6.76 36.35 7.94
CA ILE A 796 -6.51 35.42 6.84
C ILE A 796 -7.78 34.60 6.57
N ALA A 797 -8.30 34.70 5.34
CA ALA A 797 -9.35 33.81 4.86
C ALA A 797 -8.73 32.62 4.11
N ASP A 798 -8.93 31.41 4.65
CA ASP A 798 -8.58 30.17 3.96
C ASP A 798 -9.73 29.75 3.03
N GLU A 799 -9.55 30.00 1.75
CA GLU A 799 -10.51 29.73 0.68
C GLU A 799 -10.21 28.43 -0.07
N VAL A 800 -9.30 27.60 0.43
CA VAL A 800 -8.85 26.38 -0.25
C VAL A 800 -10.01 25.40 -0.50
N GLN A 801 -11.00 25.33 0.39
CA GLN A 801 -12.15 24.42 0.23
C GLN A 801 -13.33 25.04 -0.52
N ILE A 802 -13.58 26.34 -0.32
CA ILE A 802 -14.87 26.99 -0.55
C ILE A 802 -14.85 28.19 -1.51
N GLY A 803 -13.68 28.54 -2.07
CA GLY A 803 -13.55 29.59 -3.08
C GLY A 803 -14.03 29.20 -4.49
N LEU A 804 -13.76 30.08 -5.47
CA LEU A 804 -14.06 29.87 -6.90
C LEU A 804 -15.55 29.61 -7.21
N GLY A 805 -16.46 30.32 -6.54
CA GLY A 805 -17.91 30.25 -6.79
C GLY A 805 -18.60 29.03 -6.19
N ARG A 806 -17.87 28.18 -5.44
CA ARG A 806 -18.38 26.95 -4.80
C ARG A 806 -19.60 27.19 -3.93
N VAL A 807 -19.59 28.26 -3.14
CA VAL A 807 -20.68 28.61 -2.22
C VAL A 807 -21.89 29.22 -2.92
N GLY A 808 -21.82 29.42 -4.23
CA GLY A 808 -22.93 29.87 -5.07
C GLY A 808 -23.16 31.37 -4.98
N SER A 809 -23.79 31.87 -3.93
CA SER A 809 -24.21 33.28 -3.82
C SER A 809 -23.05 34.29 -3.86
N LYS A 810 -21.82 33.81 -3.59
CA LYS A 810 -20.57 34.58 -3.60
C LYS A 810 -19.47 33.82 -4.32
N PHE A 811 -18.45 34.55 -4.78
CA PHE A 811 -17.31 33.91 -5.45
C PHE A 811 -16.32 33.36 -4.42
N TRP A 812 -16.15 34.05 -3.29
CA TRP A 812 -15.34 33.61 -2.15
C TRP A 812 -16.19 33.42 -0.90
N GLY A 813 -15.85 32.42 -0.07
CA GLY A 813 -16.61 32.03 1.11
C GLY A 813 -16.66 33.09 2.20
N PHE A 814 -15.61 33.87 2.40
CA PHE A 814 -15.58 34.96 3.38
C PHE A 814 -16.65 36.03 3.10
N GLU A 815 -17.03 36.21 1.82
CA GLU A 815 -18.04 37.21 1.44
C GLU A 815 -19.45 36.84 1.93
N LEU A 816 -19.69 35.59 2.33
CA LEU A 816 -20.94 35.18 2.99
C LEU A 816 -21.15 35.89 4.33
N HIS A 817 -20.07 36.41 4.92
CA HIS A 817 -20.06 37.07 6.23
C HIS A 817 -19.92 38.59 6.14
N ASP A 818 -20.02 39.16 4.93
CA ASP A 818 -19.84 40.59 4.66
C ASP A 818 -18.52 41.16 5.23
N VAL A 819 -17.43 40.40 5.09
CA VAL A 819 -16.08 40.82 5.48
C VAL A 819 -15.15 40.89 4.27
N VAL A 820 -14.04 41.63 4.42
CA VAL A 820 -12.89 41.58 3.52
C VAL A 820 -11.68 41.25 4.38
N PRO A 821 -10.93 40.17 4.13
CA PRO A 821 -9.72 39.83 4.86
C PRO A 821 -8.51 40.64 4.37
N ASP A 822 -7.40 40.58 5.11
CA ASP A 822 -6.14 41.23 4.70
C ASP A 822 -5.30 40.30 3.80
N ILE A 823 -5.50 38.98 3.94
CA ILE A 823 -4.89 37.93 3.13
C ILE A 823 -5.93 36.86 2.78
N VAL A 824 -5.92 36.40 1.53
CA VAL A 824 -6.69 35.24 1.06
C VAL A 824 -5.73 34.16 0.60
N THR A 825 -5.90 32.94 1.11
CA THR A 825 -5.15 31.76 0.65
C THR A 825 -6.06 30.81 -0.12
N MET A 826 -5.54 30.20 -1.18
CA MET A 826 -6.33 29.37 -2.09
C MET A 826 -5.46 28.29 -2.73
N GLY A 827 -6.08 27.18 -3.16
CA GLY A 827 -5.42 25.99 -3.70
C GLY A 827 -6.42 25.10 -4.41
N LYS A 828 -6.41 23.78 -4.13
CA LYS A 828 -7.39 22.75 -4.58
C LYS A 828 -8.08 23.06 -5.93
N PRO A 829 -9.24 23.75 -6.02
CA PRO A 829 -9.96 23.94 -7.28
C PRO A 829 -9.18 24.75 -8.33
N LEU A 830 -8.20 25.56 -7.90
CA LEU A 830 -7.53 26.56 -8.71
C LEU A 830 -6.83 26.00 -9.96
N GLY A 831 -6.37 24.76 -9.90
CA GLY A 831 -5.71 24.06 -11.01
C GLY A 831 -6.52 22.91 -11.62
N ASN A 832 -7.77 22.70 -11.20
CA ASN A 832 -8.60 21.55 -11.59
C ASN A 832 -7.87 20.18 -11.47
N GLY A 833 -7.00 20.01 -10.46
CA GLY A 833 -6.12 18.84 -10.29
C GLY A 833 -4.62 19.12 -10.46
N HIS A 834 -4.25 20.16 -11.21
CA HIS A 834 -2.86 20.59 -11.33
C HIS A 834 -2.36 21.26 -10.02
N PRO A 835 -1.14 20.98 -9.54
CA PRO A 835 -0.57 21.66 -8.36
C PRO A 835 -0.45 23.17 -8.57
N LEU A 836 -1.39 23.91 -7.98
CA LEU A 836 -1.49 25.36 -8.07
C LEU A 836 -2.23 25.93 -6.86
N ALA A 837 -1.66 26.97 -6.29
CA ALA A 837 -2.19 27.70 -5.16
C ALA A 837 -1.71 29.16 -5.20
N ALA A 838 -2.35 30.02 -4.42
CA ALA A 838 -2.00 31.43 -4.35
C ALA A 838 -2.24 32.01 -2.96
N VAL A 839 -1.48 33.06 -2.66
CA VAL A 839 -1.73 34.00 -1.57
C VAL A 839 -2.01 35.34 -2.22
N VAL A 840 -3.19 35.91 -1.98
CA VAL A 840 -3.53 37.26 -2.43
C VAL A 840 -3.62 38.17 -1.22
N THR A 841 -2.99 39.34 -1.30
CA THR A 841 -2.98 40.33 -0.21
C THR A 841 -2.98 41.75 -0.76
N THR A 842 -2.99 42.72 0.14
CA THR A 842 -2.95 44.14 -0.19
C THR A 842 -1.53 44.58 -0.57
N PRO A 843 -1.37 45.66 -1.35
CA PRO A 843 -0.05 46.23 -1.65
C PRO A 843 0.78 46.56 -0.39
N GLU A 844 0.14 47.04 0.68
CA GLU A 844 0.81 47.40 1.94
C GLU A 844 1.42 46.17 2.65
N VAL A 845 0.63 45.10 2.78
CA VAL A 845 1.06 43.87 3.43
C VAL A 845 2.16 43.19 2.59
N ALA A 846 2.00 43.14 1.27
CA ALA A 846 3.01 42.61 0.37
C ALA A 846 4.34 43.40 0.44
N ALA A 847 4.28 44.74 0.48
CA ALA A 847 5.48 45.58 0.58
C ALA A 847 6.27 45.32 1.87
N SER A 848 5.59 44.95 2.95
CA SER A 848 6.24 44.63 4.23
C SER A 848 7.08 43.35 4.18
N PHE A 849 6.81 42.46 3.23
CA PHE A 849 7.59 41.24 3.00
C PHE A 849 8.79 41.47 2.06
N HIS A 850 8.79 42.58 1.30
CA HIS A 850 9.90 42.98 0.42
C HIS A 850 11.05 43.61 1.22
N THR A 851 11.81 42.76 1.92
CA THR A 851 12.90 43.17 2.82
C THR A 851 14.29 43.30 2.14
N GLY A 852 14.35 43.14 0.82
CA GLY A 852 15.60 43.05 0.05
C GLY A 852 16.14 41.63 -0.11
N MET A 853 15.72 40.69 0.74
CA MET A 853 15.95 39.25 0.53
C MET A 853 14.89 38.68 -0.42
N GLU A 854 15.33 37.92 -1.43
CA GLU A 854 14.44 37.31 -2.42
C GLU A 854 13.57 36.21 -1.79
N TYR A 855 12.26 36.27 -2.03
CA TYR A 855 11.39 35.09 -1.93
C TYR A 855 11.23 34.48 -3.31
N PHE A 856 11.55 33.19 -3.44
CA PHE A 856 11.47 32.47 -4.71
C PHE A 856 10.86 31.08 -4.51
N ASN A 857 9.85 30.75 -5.32
CA ASN A 857 9.29 29.42 -5.45
C ASN A 857 9.54 28.95 -6.90
N THR A 858 10.33 27.88 -7.07
CA THR A 858 10.78 27.42 -8.40
C THR A 858 9.62 27.14 -9.36
N PHE A 859 8.52 26.57 -8.86
CA PHE A 859 7.37 26.19 -9.67
C PHE A 859 6.19 27.15 -9.52
N GLY A 860 6.15 27.95 -8.45
CA GLY A 860 5.10 28.92 -8.20
C GLY A 860 4.97 29.93 -9.34
N GLY A 861 3.85 29.87 -10.07
CA GLY A 861 3.54 30.79 -11.16
C GLY A 861 4.19 30.44 -12.51
N ASN A 862 4.72 29.22 -12.69
CA ASN A 862 5.25 28.80 -13.99
C ASN A 862 4.20 28.95 -15.13
N PRO A 863 4.64 29.05 -16.41
CA PRO A 863 3.72 29.30 -17.53
C PRO A 863 2.58 28.30 -17.67
N VAL A 864 2.83 27.00 -17.42
CA VAL A 864 1.82 25.93 -17.54
C VAL A 864 0.75 26.07 -16.45
N SER A 865 1.17 26.24 -15.19
CA SER A 865 0.25 26.49 -14.08
C SER A 865 -0.60 27.74 -14.33
N ALA A 866 -0.01 28.82 -14.84
CA ALA A 866 -0.74 30.05 -15.15
C ALA A 866 -1.79 29.85 -16.27
N ALA A 867 -1.44 29.13 -17.34
CA ALA A 867 -2.37 28.81 -18.43
C ALA A 867 -3.54 27.93 -17.95
N ILE A 868 -3.24 26.92 -17.12
CA ILE A 868 -4.26 26.05 -16.51
C ILE A 868 -5.20 26.85 -15.61
N GLY A 869 -4.65 27.66 -14.69
CA GLY A 869 -5.45 28.46 -13.77
C GLY A 869 -6.35 29.47 -14.48
N LEU A 870 -5.84 30.11 -15.54
CA LEU A 870 -6.64 31.02 -16.37
C LEU A 870 -7.80 30.27 -17.06
N ALA A 871 -7.52 29.12 -17.68
CA ALA A 871 -8.56 28.31 -18.32
C ALA A 871 -9.63 27.83 -17.33
N VAL A 872 -9.27 27.54 -16.08
CA VAL A 872 -10.23 27.19 -15.02
C VAL A 872 -11.16 28.37 -14.71
N LEU A 873 -10.61 29.58 -14.53
CA LEU A 873 -11.42 30.79 -14.26
C LEU A 873 -12.38 31.08 -15.41
N GLU A 874 -11.90 30.99 -16.66
CA GLU A 874 -12.75 31.18 -17.84
C GLU A 874 -13.88 30.15 -17.91
N VAL A 875 -13.60 28.88 -17.63
CA VAL A 875 -14.64 27.82 -17.63
C VAL A 875 -15.68 28.04 -16.53
N VAL A 876 -15.26 28.49 -15.34
CA VAL A 876 -16.21 28.85 -14.26
C VAL A 876 -17.15 29.96 -14.72
N GLN A 877 -16.62 30.97 -15.43
CA GLN A 877 -17.39 32.10 -15.95
C GLN A 877 -18.30 31.69 -17.13
N ASP A 878 -17.72 31.13 -18.19
CA ASP A 878 -18.41 30.77 -19.43
C ASP A 878 -19.45 29.66 -19.22
N GLY A 879 -19.16 28.73 -18.32
CA GLY A 879 -20.08 27.64 -17.95
C GLY A 879 -21.15 28.06 -16.94
N HIS A 880 -21.15 29.31 -16.47
CA HIS A 880 -22.03 29.82 -15.41
C HIS A 880 -22.06 28.92 -14.17
N LEU A 881 -20.91 28.35 -13.80
CA LEU A 881 -20.86 27.28 -12.81
C LEU A 881 -21.23 27.77 -11.40
N GLN A 882 -21.00 29.05 -11.09
CA GLN A 882 -21.46 29.65 -9.83
C GLN A 882 -22.99 29.66 -9.75
N ALA A 883 -23.68 30.01 -10.83
CA ALA A 883 -25.15 29.94 -10.89
C ALA A 883 -25.63 28.48 -10.81
N ASN A 884 -24.92 27.55 -11.45
CA ASN A 884 -25.21 26.12 -11.31
C ASN A 884 -25.09 25.68 -9.84
N ALA A 885 -24.06 26.12 -9.11
CA ALA A 885 -23.87 25.79 -7.71
C ALA A 885 -25.03 26.27 -6.82
N ILE A 886 -25.61 27.44 -7.12
CA ILE A 886 -26.83 27.93 -6.44
C ILE A 886 -28.00 26.98 -6.71
N ASN A 887 -28.27 26.69 -7.98
CA ASN A 887 -29.45 25.93 -8.40
C ASN A 887 -29.38 24.48 -7.92
N MET A 888 -28.25 23.81 -8.15
CA MET A 888 -28.03 22.42 -7.79
C MET A 888 -27.86 22.23 -6.29
N GLY A 889 -27.17 23.14 -5.61
CA GLY A 889 -27.08 23.15 -4.15
C GLY A 889 -28.45 23.26 -3.48
N LYS A 890 -29.31 24.16 -3.97
CA LYS A 890 -30.69 24.29 -3.50
C LYS A 890 -31.50 23.02 -3.77
N TYR A 891 -31.43 22.47 -4.98
CA TYR A 891 -32.17 21.27 -5.34
C TYR A 891 -31.79 20.08 -4.45
N LEU A 892 -30.48 19.87 -4.22
CA LEU A 892 -29.97 18.82 -3.33
C LEU A 892 -30.44 19.03 -1.88
N THR A 893 -30.24 20.23 -1.33
CA THR A 893 -30.60 20.51 0.07
C THR A 893 -32.10 20.43 0.34
N ASP A 894 -32.94 20.90 -0.59
CA ASP A 894 -34.39 20.75 -0.50
C ASP A 894 -34.81 19.27 -0.53
N GLY A 895 -34.18 18.45 -1.39
CA GLY A 895 -34.42 17.01 -1.47
C GLY A 895 -34.08 16.27 -0.17
N VAL A 896 -32.91 16.55 0.42
CA VAL A 896 -32.52 15.96 1.72
C VAL A 896 -33.43 16.43 2.86
N ARG A 897 -33.84 17.69 2.87
CA ARG A 897 -34.79 18.23 3.86
C ARG A 897 -36.20 17.65 3.73
N ASP A 898 -36.63 17.30 2.53
CA ASP A 898 -37.89 16.57 2.36
C ASP A 898 -37.77 15.14 2.91
N MET A 899 -36.63 14.49 2.64
CA MET A 899 -36.30 13.15 3.11
C MET A 899 -36.21 13.06 4.65
N SER A 900 -35.70 14.07 5.34
CA SER A 900 -35.60 14.08 6.81
C SER A 900 -36.96 13.98 7.52
N LYS A 901 -38.07 14.32 6.83
CA LYS A 901 -39.43 14.11 7.36
C LYS A 901 -39.78 12.64 7.55
N ARG A 902 -39.12 11.73 6.82
CA ARG A 902 -39.31 10.27 6.91
C ARG A 902 -38.13 9.58 7.62
N HIS A 903 -36.98 10.23 7.66
CA HIS A 903 -35.74 9.70 8.23
C HIS A 903 -35.24 10.57 9.39
N SER A 904 -35.69 10.25 10.60
CA SER A 904 -35.33 10.97 11.83
C SER A 904 -33.83 10.95 12.16
N ILE A 905 -33.06 10.07 11.50
CA ILE A 905 -31.60 10.00 11.65
C ILE A 905 -30.91 11.22 11.02
N ILE A 906 -31.56 11.96 10.12
CA ILE A 906 -31.00 13.21 9.57
C ILE A 906 -31.24 14.33 10.59
N GLY A 907 -30.18 14.70 11.32
CA GLY A 907 -30.24 15.71 12.39
C GLY A 907 -30.14 17.15 11.89
N ASP A 908 -29.27 17.41 10.91
CA ASP A 908 -29.08 18.75 10.35
C ASP A 908 -28.65 18.72 8.87
N VAL A 909 -29.05 19.75 8.12
CA VAL A 909 -28.71 19.97 6.70
C VAL A 909 -28.28 21.42 6.50
N ARG A 910 -26.98 21.61 6.27
CA ARG A 910 -26.30 22.91 6.28
C ARG A 910 -25.33 23.08 5.12
N GLY A 911 -24.78 24.30 4.99
CA GLY A 911 -23.82 24.68 3.97
C GLY A 911 -24.39 25.66 2.95
N SER A 912 -23.62 25.94 1.89
CA SER A 912 -24.01 26.87 0.81
C SER A 912 -23.52 26.38 -0.54
N GLY A 913 -24.31 26.62 -1.59
CA GLY A 913 -24.01 26.18 -2.95
C GLY A 913 -23.77 24.66 -3.02
N LEU A 914 -22.66 24.26 -3.63
CA LEU A 914 -22.25 22.85 -3.71
C LEU A 914 -21.17 22.50 -2.66
N PHE A 915 -21.34 23.00 -1.44
CA PHE A 915 -20.55 22.65 -0.27
C PHE A 915 -21.48 22.42 0.92
N ILE A 916 -22.00 21.20 1.02
CA ILE A 916 -23.14 20.83 1.87
C ILE A 916 -22.71 19.76 2.89
N GLY A 917 -23.22 19.90 4.11
CA GLY A 917 -23.11 18.91 5.18
C GLY A 917 -24.48 18.34 5.54
N VAL A 918 -24.57 17.02 5.66
CA VAL A 918 -25.75 16.31 6.19
C VAL A 918 -25.33 15.50 7.41
N GLU A 919 -25.73 15.94 8.59
CA GLU A 919 -25.32 15.32 9.86
C GLU A 919 -26.31 14.23 10.29
N LEU A 920 -25.79 13.02 10.52
CA LEU A 920 -26.58 11.88 10.97
C LEU A 920 -26.46 11.68 12.49
N MET A 921 -27.60 11.54 13.13
CA MET A 921 -27.77 11.49 14.59
C MET A 921 -28.80 10.43 14.95
N ARG A 922 -28.49 9.52 15.87
CA ARG A 922 -29.46 8.53 16.40
C ARG A 922 -30.52 9.21 17.27
N ASP A 923 -30.11 10.26 17.98
CA ASP A 923 -30.92 11.14 18.83
C ASP A 923 -30.23 12.51 18.98
N GLU A 924 -30.75 13.40 19.83
CA GLU A 924 -30.20 14.75 20.01
C GLU A 924 -28.71 14.82 20.43
N LYS A 925 -28.14 13.73 20.96
CA LYS A 925 -26.79 13.70 21.55
C LYS A 925 -25.89 12.62 20.95
N THR A 926 -26.44 11.62 20.28
CA THR A 926 -25.70 10.44 19.83
C THR A 926 -25.44 10.50 18.31
N PRO A 927 -24.18 10.68 17.86
CA PRO A 927 -23.80 10.60 16.45
C PRO A 927 -24.05 9.20 15.84
N ALA A 928 -24.52 9.15 14.60
CA ALA A 928 -24.73 7.90 13.86
C ALA A 928 -23.49 7.51 13.01
N THR A 929 -22.35 7.32 13.68
CA THR A 929 -21.03 7.10 13.04
C THR A 929 -20.96 5.78 12.27
N GLU A 930 -21.48 4.70 12.84
CA GLU A 930 -21.45 3.37 12.20
C GLU A 930 -22.36 3.36 10.96
N GLU A 931 -23.55 3.96 11.07
CA GLU A 931 -24.51 4.05 10.00
C GLU A 931 -23.99 4.91 8.84
N MET A 932 -23.26 5.99 9.14
CA MET A 932 -22.58 6.78 8.12
C MET A 932 -21.57 5.92 7.34
N GLY A 933 -20.78 5.10 8.04
CA GLY A 933 -19.82 4.20 7.42
C GLY A 933 -20.48 3.17 6.50
N ASP A 934 -21.57 2.55 6.95
CA ASP A 934 -22.32 1.57 6.17
C ASP A 934 -23.03 2.22 4.96
N LEU A 935 -23.52 3.46 5.11
CA LEU A 935 -24.16 4.22 4.04
C LEU A 935 -23.17 4.61 2.92
N ILE A 936 -21.93 4.95 3.27
CA ILE A 936 -20.87 5.23 2.29
C ILE A 936 -20.57 3.98 1.45
N GLU A 937 -20.47 2.81 2.07
CA GLU A 937 -20.26 1.54 1.35
C GLU A 937 -21.47 1.17 0.49
N TYR A 938 -22.69 1.38 1.01
CA TYR A 938 -23.94 1.15 0.28
C TYR A 938 -24.03 2.00 -1.00
N ALA A 939 -23.69 3.28 -0.90
CA ALA A 939 -23.71 4.22 -2.02
C ALA A 939 -22.61 3.91 -3.05
N LYS A 940 -21.40 3.55 -2.58
CA LYS A 940 -20.29 3.12 -3.44
C LYS A 940 -20.72 1.96 -4.34
N ASP A 941 -21.34 0.94 -3.77
CA ASP A 941 -21.78 -0.25 -4.54
C ASP A 941 -22.83 0.08 -5.60
N ARG A 942 -23.56 1.20 -5.43
CA ARG A 942 -24.56 1.72 -6.37
C ARG A 942 -24.05 2.86 -7.26
N GLY A 943 -22.75 3.12 -7.28
CA GLY A 943 -22.15 4.07 -8.21
C GLY A 943 -22.19 5.52 -7.74
N VAL A 944 -22.22 5.79 -6.43
CA VAL A 944 -22.09 7.15 -5.88
C VAL A 944 -20.99 7.18 -4.82
N PHE A 945 -20.01 8.04 -4.99
CA PHE A 945 -18.97 8.26 -4.00
C PHE A 945 -19.39 9.32 -3.00
N LEU A 946 -19.38 8.92 -1.73
CA LEU A 946 -19.66 9.73 -0.57
C LEU A 946 -18.41 9.77 0.34
N SER A 947 -18.32 10.78 1.19
CA SER A 947 -17.27 10.90 2.21
C SER A 947 -17.84 11.54 3.47
N CYS A 948 -17.30 11.21 4.63
CA CYS A 948 -17.67 11.84 5.88
C CYS A 948 -16.54 12.69 6.47
N ASP A 949 -16.92 13.66 7.29
CA ASP A 949 -16.03 14.52 8.09
C ASP A 949 -16.70 14.79 9.46
N GLY A 950 -16.14 15.72 10.23
CA GLY A 950 -16.63 16.09 11.56
C GLY A 950 -15.92 15.31 12.67
N PRO A 951 -15.93 15.83 13.91
CA PRO A 951 -15.23 15.20 15.04
C PRO A 951 -15.71 13.78 15.33
N ASP A 952 -16.96 13.45 15.00
CA ASP A 952 -17.58 12.15 15.24
C ASP A 952 -17.71 11.28 13.98
N ASN A 953 -17.18 11.72 12.83
CA ASN A 953 -17.32 11.05 11.52
C ASN A 953 -18.78 10.74 11.12
N ASN A 954 -19.72 11.59 11.50
CA ASN A 954 -21.17 11.42 11.27
C ASN A 954 -21.76 12.46 10.31
N VAL A 955 -20.94 13.30 9.68
CA VAL A 955 -21.39 14.33 8.74
C VAL A 955 -21.03 13.93 7.32
N LEU A 956 -22.04 13.68 6.47
CA LEU A 956 -21.84 13.48 5.05
C LEU A 956 -21.40 14.80 4.43
N LYS A 957 -20.21 14.78 3.83
CA LYS A 957 -19.59 15.93 3.18
C LYS A 957 -19.78 15.84 1.67
N ILE A 958 -20.54 16.78 1.13
CA ILE A 958 -20.86 16.86 -0.30
C ILE A 958 -20.14 18.07 -0.89
N LYS A 959 -19.14 17.79 -1.73
CA LYS A 959 -18.32 18.81 -2.43
C LYS A 959 -17.92 18.38 -3.85
N PRO A 960 -18.90 18.14 -4.74
CA PRO A 960 -18.71 17.57 -6.08
C PRO A 960 -17.97 18.52 -7.03
N PRO A 961 -17.58 18.11 -8.25
CA PRO A 961 -17.39 19.03 -9.36
C PRO A 961 -18.59 19.98 -9.54
N MET A 962 -18.39 21.25 -9.95
CA MET A 962 -19.48 22.24 -10.08
C MET A 962 -20.38 22.02 -11.30
N VAL A 963 -20.13 20.99 -12.09
CA VAL A 963 -20.85 20.62 -13.32
C VAL A 963 -22.00 19.65 -13.09
N LEU A 964 -22.43 19.44 -11.82
CA LEU A 964 -23.58 18.58 -11.51
C LEU A 964 -24.85 19.01 -12.23
N THR A 965 -25.67 18.02 -12.54
CA THR A 965 -27.00 18.16 -13.13
C THR A 965 -28.08 17.68 -12.16
N THR A 966 -29.35 17.97 -12.48
CA THR A 966 -30.49 17.47 -11.69
C THR A 966 -30.55 15.95 -11.67
N LYS A 967 -30.20 15.28 -12.78
CA LYS A 967 -30.18 13.82 -12.87
C LYS A 967 -29.18 13.20 -11.91
N ASP A 968 -28.02 13.84 -11.75
CA ASP A 968 -26.99 13.38 -10.83
C ASP A 968 -27.48 13.48 -9.38
N ILE A 969 -28.16 14.57 -9.05
CA ILE A 969 -28.77 14.76 -7.73
C ILE A 969 -29.91 13.78 -7.49
N ASP A 970 -30.77 13.53 -8.48
CA ASP A 970 -31.84 12.54 -8.38
C ASP A 970 -31.28 11.15 -8.09
N LEU A 971 -30.20 10.76 -8.78
CA LEU A 971 -29.49 9.51 -8.51
C LEU A 971 -29.00 9.44 -7.06
N PHE A 972 -28.34 10.49 -6.58
CA PHE A 972 -27.88 10.56 -5.19
C PHE A 972 -29.05 10.46 -4.19
N LEU A 973 -30.09 11.27 -4.35
CA LEU A 973 -31.23 11.31 -3.43
C LEU A 973 -31.93 9.95 -3.35
N ASN A 974 -32.11 9.26 -4.48
CA ASN A 974 -32.71 7.93 -4.49
C ASN A 974 -31.85 6.91 -3.73
N ILE A 975 -30.55 6.86 -4.02
CA ILE A 975 -29.62 5.93 -3.36
C ILE A 975 -29.49 6.24 -1.86
N PHE A 976 -29.49 7.52 -1.50
CA PHE A 976 -29.39 7.97 -0.11
C PHE A 976 -30.65 7.58 0.69
N ASP A 977 -31.86 7.76 0.13
CA ASP A 977 -33.13 7.34 0.75
C ASP A 977 -33.20 5.83 0.98
N GLU A 978 -32.83 5.05 -0.04
CA GLU A 978 -32.77 3.59 0.03
C GLU A 978 -31.74 3.12 1.07
N GLY A 979 -30.56 3.75 1.08
CA GLY A 979 -29.49 3.44 2.03
C GLY A 979 -29.90 3.72 3.48
N LEU A 980 -30.48 4.89 3.76
CA LEU A 980 -30.98 5.23 5.09
C LEU A 980 -32.07 4.25 5.59
N SER A 981 -32.82 3.65 4.67
CA SER A 981 -33.82 2.62 4.99
C SER A 981 -33.20 1.23 5.24
N ALA A 982 -32.05 0.93 4.62
CA ALA A 982 -31.42 -0.37 4.63
C ALA A 982 -30.43 -0.58 5.80
N VAL A 983 -29.79 0.48 6.28
CA VAL A 983 -28.83 0.41 7.39
C VAL A 983 -29.60 0.19 8.70
N LYS A 984 -29.20 -0.84 9.47
CA LYS A 984 -29.89 -1.26 10.70
C LYS A 984 -29.81 -0.16 11.76
N ARG A 985 -30.96 0.18 12.35
CA ARG A 985 -31.07 1.05 13.53
C ARG A 985 -30.70 0.32 14.81
#